data_AF-A0A2W6V028-F1
#
_entry.id   AF-A0A2W6V028-F1
#
_cell.length_a   1.000
_cell.length_b   1.000
_cell.length_c   1.000
_cell.angle_alpha   90.00
_cell.angle_beta   90.00
_cell.angle_gamma   90.00
#
_symmetry.space_group_name_H-M   'P 1'
#
loop_
_entity.id
_entity.type
_entity.pdbx_description
1 polymer ?
#
loop_
_entity_poly.entity_id
_entity_poly.type
_entity_poly.pdbx_seq_one_letter_code
_entity_poly.pdbx_strand_id
1 'polypeptide(L)'
;MAGVAGGDGAGVGLVPLIPVHDPVQHKLYSDELVSLLEDDERRKRVWNIALTGGYGSGKSSVLAGVRERLASRVVEISLSSLSDVGVQPFDRQSSELTNYIQKEIVKQLLYRERPIAVPGSRFRRISRLPVRRALVTSVLVGVLVAAVFWVTGWGAPLQLAPDAEWWQRPTILTAIGLLAAAGAFVTRVLLSNRVRIDKLGTSATSVSLTGDADGSYFDEYLDEIVYFFEMTGRDVVIIEDLDRFEDPTIYASLRELNTLLNSSGQLRKRPVHFIYAVRDSIFEDLEEARRDRNGTALDQTEDADPGVWQARPVLSEPATQRTKFFELVIPIVPFITHRSSADLLSGMMREIDPEVSFDVIRVVAKHVTDMRLLRNIANEYRVFRARILAPGLLRGLTPSGLFAVVAYKNTHLQDFEQIRVGASVLDTMYRRSRRIIAAGLATLAESLAELEASQVPHTATVDRAEQLGAELQKLVERWLSRMGRPIHNASFVLAGRQWTSNEVMTVEFWEQAIDSGHPIEVRDSSDLVFTLSAATLREDLGSIVPGSWVARASGDVRLAIEKARQDQQELRRADFVDLARPPMPLELDGEDADFAGWVKSTVDGDPLLVDLICEGLLDRNFPLYASQFYGVIASANAMTYVVQHLQTESPDINYPLLPDEVPTVLTLGGEHVFESVGIFNAAIYDQLLADDDPRLDTHLQIIAAGQSDGVAFLKAYLRQGAHPDILVRRLALHWTGIFDFLDAELTDLPEAKDALAPEAFLGADPERDYHVPDPMKATIAAARLGYPDLVDATRSPDRAVAALQRLGIRLPSLDGLSRSAQRAVVAARQYDVTAENLQVAVGDGENVALDTILDLGDPTFHHVVHFFDDYLAVLDATGRSSVTHADGIVEVMAAVERSAPGRSADVEPRMPEMLQVEDVQGVPEEVLATLALGRRFPLTFENVTSYINDRSLDEQLIGYLRASPELDVPAAADTGQRQSLAVAIVNVTELPVEVRVRLAAQLIDTLPIGRDTSKEPELIAELLRSELISDTADTFNALSRSAAAQEAFVATSPTVSEFFLSLSVTEPLLIRLLRNPDVADEIKVAIAVNLPRNPAWQTVDIIEALGDWVQGRPFVFPADSVQVIQNAAVATSTKAAVLNASAQTLGFDAVAGYTSQLPGDYARLVARSYSPVDVPASPDFAGALTVLEGAGSGPVSSWTPETYPTRVWMRHPPADD
;
A
#
# COMPACT_ATOMS: atom_id res chain seq x y z
N MET A 1 2.02 -49.57 17.68
CA MET A 1 2.60 -50.91 17.95
C MET A 1 2.51 -51.75 16.68
N ALA A 2 3.63 -51.96 15.98
CA ALA A 2 3.84 -53.04 15.02
C ALA A 2 5.36 -53.25 14.93
N GLY A 3 5.79 -54.51 15.04
CA GLY A 3 7.13 -54.91 15.47
C GLY A 3 8.27 -54.57 14.50
N VAL A 4 9.34 -53.99 15.07
CA VAL A 4 10.67 -53.96 14.47
C VAL A 4 11.39 -55.23 14.92
N ALA A 5 11.64 -56.13 13.97
CA ALA A 5 12.51 -57.28 14.15
C ALA A 5 13.92 -56.81 14.52
N GLY A 6 14.50 -57.44 15.54
CA GLY A 6 15.83 -57.13 16.04
C GLY A 6 16.91 -57.34 14.98
N GLY A 7 17.58 -56.24 14.62
CA GLY A 7 18.94 -56.27 14.11
C GLY A 7 19.90 -56.32 15.29
N ASP A 8 20.79 -57.31 15.28
CA ASP A 8 21.84 -57.49 16.29
C ASP A 8 22.61 -56.20 16.54
N GLY A 9 22.84 -55.90 17.82
CA GLY A 9 23.60 -54.76 18.29
C GLY A 9 25.08 -54.86 17.95
N ALA A 10 25.45 -54.53 16.72
CA ALA A 10 26.79 -54.06 16.42
C ALA A 10 26.93 -52.65 17.02
N GLY A 11 27.70 -52.50 18.10
CA GLY A 11 28.00 -51.18 18.65
C GLY A 11 28.58 -50.26 17.57
N VAL A 12 28.31 -48.96 17.65
CA VAL A 12 28.66 -47.91 16.65
C VAL A 12 30.18 -47.85 16.31
N GLY A 13 31.04 -48.60 17.00
CA GLY A 13 32.43 -48.78 16.60
C GLY A 13 33.28 -47.51 16.71
N LEU A 14 33.07 -46.71 17.77
CA LEU A 14 33.80 -45.46 17.99
C LEU A 14 35.29 -45.72 18.23
N VAL A 15 36.14 -44.94 17.59
CA VAL A 15 37.61 -45.03 17.71
C VAL A 15 38.10 -44.03 18.76
N PRO A 16 38.93 -44.42 19.75
CA PRO A 16 39.40 -43.49 20.77
C PRO A 16 40.33 -42.41 20.19
N LEU A 17 40.27 -41.20 20.76
CA LEU A 17 41.08 -40.05 20.34
C LEU A 17 42.50 -40.03 20.95
N ILE A 18 42.84 -41.04 21.75
CA ILE A 18 44.17 -41.17 22.36
C ILE A 18 45.24 -41.41 21.27
N PRO A 19 46.50 -40.98 21.50
CA PRO A 19 47.61 -41.33 20.62
C PRO A 19 47.75 -42.84 20.50
N VAL A 20 47.82 -43.34 19.27
CA VAL A 20 48.03 -44.77 18.97
C VAL A 20 49.26 -44.87 18.07
N HIS A 21 50.16 -45.78 18.43
CA HIS A 21 51.37 -46.03 17.65
C HIS A 21 51.04 -46.75 16.34
N ASP A 22 51.03 -46.01 15.23
CA ASP A 22 51.05 -46.58 13.87
C ASP A 22 52.47 -47.04 13.47
N PRO A 23 52.70 -48.35 13.24
CA PRO A 23 54.00 -48.88 12.84
C PRO A 23 54.50 -48.39 11.47
N VAL A 24 53.62 -47.98 10.56
CA VAL A 24 54.04 -47.49 9.23
C VAL A 24 54.67 -46.11 9.35
N GLN A 25 54.08 -45.25 10.17
CA GLN A 25 54.45 -43.83 10.25
C GLN A 25 55.43 -43.52 11.39
N HIS A 26 55.31 -44.21 12.53
CA HIS A 26 56.03 -43.83 13.75
C HIS A 26 57.22 -44.74 14.07
N LYS A 27 57.30 -45.93 13.46
CA LYS A 27 58.28 -46.96 13.84
C LYS A 27 59.72 -46.44 13.75
N LEU A 28 60.09 -45.78 12.65
CA LEU A 28 61.43 -45.21 12.45
C LEU A 28 61.89 -44.36 13.65
N TYR A 29 61.04 -43.44 14.10
CA TYR A 29 61.36 -42.54 15.21
C TYR A 29 61.38 -43.26 16.56
N SER A 30 60.42 -44.15 16.80
CA SER A 30 60.37 -44.93 18.05
C SER A 30 61.53 -45.91 18.18
N ASP A 31 61.96 -46.53 17.07
CA ASP A 31 63.07 -47.47 17.03
C ASP A 31 64.40 -46.74 17.28
N GLU A 32 64.60 -45.55 16.70
CA GLU A 32 65.79 -44.74 16.93
C GLU A 32 65.88 -44.27 18.39
N LEU A 33 64.76 -43.83 18.98
CA LEU A 33 64.71 -43.45 20.40
C LEU A 33 65.02 -44.63 21.32
N VAL A 34 64.42 -45.79 21.08
CA VAL A 34 64.69 -47.00 21.89
C VAL A 34 66.13 -47.46 21.72
N SER A 35 66.63 -47.51 20.49
CA SER A 35 68.03 -47.85 20.17
C SER A 35 69.03 -46.95 20.91
N LEU A 36 68.78 -45.64 20.93
CA LEU A 36 69.61 -44.68 21.66
C LEU A 36 69.60 -44.93 23.18
N LEU A 37 68.46 -45.31 23.75
CA LEU A 37 68.28 -45.53 25.19
C LEU A 37 68.75 -46.91 25.68
N GLU A 38 69.00 -47.83 24.75
CA GLU A 38 69.57 -49.16 25.00
C GLU A 38 71.08 -49.23 24.73
N ASP A 39 71.61 -48.40 23.83
CA ASP A 39 73.05 -48.32 23.55
C ASP A 39 73.83 -47.65 24.70
N ASP A 40 74.71 -48.42 25.34
CA ASP A 40 75.52 -48.00 26.49
C ASP A 40 76.47 -46.82 26.24
N GLU A 41 76.94 -46.63 25.01
CA GLU A 41 77.85 -45.53 24.66
C GLU A 41 77.07 -44.27 24.28
N ARG A 42 75.97 -44.42 23.54
CA ARG A 42 75.12 -43.27 23.16
C ARG A 42 74.43 -42.66 24.38
N ARG A 43 73.93 -43.50 25.30
CA ARG A 43 73.21 -43.02 26.49
C ARG A 43 74.07 -42.25 27.49
N LYS A 44 75.40 -42.44 27.48
CA LYS A 44 76.31 -41.65 28.35
C LYS A 44 76.45 -40.21 27.88
N ARG A 45 76.14 -39.91 26.61
CA ARG A 45 76.40 -38.62 25.96
C ARG A 45 75.15 -37.77 25.73
N VAL A 46 73.95 -38.38 25.75
CA VAL A 46 72.69 -37.71 25.42
C VAL A 46 71.72 -37.83 26.59
N TRP A 47 71.44 -36.74 27.29
CA TRP A 47 70.55 -36.71 28.46
C TRP A 47 69.24 -35.98 28.20
N ASN A 48 69.24 -34.91 27.40
CA ASN A 48 68.06 -34.14 27.05
C ASN A 48 67.76 -34.28 25.55
N ILE A 49 66.61 -34.88 25.23
CA ILE A 49 66.19 -35.22 23.87
C ILE A 49 64.89 -34.49 23.55
N ALA A 50 64.88 -33.62 22.55
CA ALA A 50 63.64 -32.99 22.08
C ALA A 50 63.09 -33.71 20.85
N LEU A 51 61.80 -34.04 20.89
CA LEU A 51 61.01 -34.46 19.75
C LEU A 51 60.26 -33.22 19.24
N THR A 52 60.71 -32.64 18.13
CA THR A 52 60.13 -31.40 17.58
C THR A 52 59.18 -31.69 16.43
N GLY A 53 58.15 -30.88 16.30
CA GLY A 53 57.19 -30.97 15.19
C GLY A 53 55.98 -30.10 15.45
N GLY A 54 55.23 -29.76 14.40
CA GLY A 54 53.94 -29.07 14.51
C GLY A 54 52.91 -29.83 15.38
N TYR A 55 51.81 -29.17 15.73
CA TYR A 55 50.69 -29.85 16.39
C TYR A 55 50.14 -30.96 15.47
N GLY A 56 49.72 -32.09 16.03
CA GLY A 56 49.23 -33.23 15.24
C GLY A 56 50.29 -34.02 14.46
N SER A 57 51.58 -33.68 14.54
CA SER A 57 52.64 -34.35 13.76
C SER A 57 52.96 -35.81 14.15
N GLY A 58 52.41 -36.32 15.26
CA GLY A 58 52.63 -37.70 15.72
C GLY A 58 53.58 -37.87 16.91
N LYS A 59 54.05 -36.78 17.52
CA LYS A 59 54.97 -36.82 18.68
C LYS A 59 54.52 -37.78 19.79
N SER A 60 53.31 -37.60 20.31
CA SER A 60 52.75 -38.46 21.36
C SER A 60 52.56 -39.92 20.91
N SER A 61 52.31 -40.18 19.63
CA SER A 61 52.18 -41.54 19.08
C SER A 61 53.54 -42.25 18.97
N VAL A 62 54.61 -41.51 18.68
CA VAL A 62 56.00 -42.01 18.76
C VAL A 62 56.35 -42.33 20.21
N LEU A 63 56.07 -41.41 21.14
CA LEU A 63 56.33 -41.59 22.57
C LEU A 63 55.52 -42.73 23.19
N ALA A 64 54.29 -42.95 22.73
CA ALA A 64 53.49 -44.12 23.09
C ALA A 64 54.20 -45.44 22.71
N GLY A 65 54.80 -45.51 21.51
CA GLY A 65 55.59 -46.67 21.08
C GLY A 65 56.86 -46.88 21.91
N VAL A 66 57.54 -45.80 22.30
CA VAL A 66 58.71 -45.87 23.22
C VAL A 66 58.27 -46.37 24.60
N ARG A 67 57.15 -45.87 25.12
CA ARG A 67 56.57 -46.28 26.41
C ARG A 67 56.20 -47.76 26.42
N GLU A 68 55.58 -48.27 25.36
CA GLU A 68 55.19 -49.68 25.28
C GLU A 68 56.41 -50.62 25.36
N ARG A 69 57.55 -50.21 24.79
CA ARG A 69 58.77 -51.03 24.78
C ARG A 69 59.65 -50.87 26.03
N LEU A 70 59.63 -49.69 26.66
CA LEU A 70 60.47 -49.35 27.83
C LEU A 70 59.65 -49.13 29.13
N ALA A 71 58.45 -49.72 29.23
CA ALA A 71 57.46 -49.40 30.26
C ALA A 71 57.97 -49.37 31.72
N SER A 72 58.88 -50.28 32.10
CA SER A 72 59.44 -50.35 33.46
C SER A 72 60.47 -49.26 33.77
N ARG A 73 60.99 -48.58 32.74
CA ARG A 73 62.05 -47.56 32.81
C ARG A 73 61.53 -46.13 32.71
N VAL A 74 60.32 -45.95 32.17
CA VAL A 74 59.74 -44.66 31.83
C VAL A 74 58.88 -44.07 32.97
N VAL A 75 59.03 -42.78 33.21
CA VAL A 75 58.08 -41.90 33.92
C VAL A 75 57.46 -40.96 32.88
N GLU A 76 56.15 -40.77 32.93
CA GLU A 76 55.43 -39.84 32.07
C GLU A 76 54.92 -38.65 32.90
N ILE A 77 55.14 -37.44 32.40
CA ILE A 77 54.70 -36.18 33.00
C ILE A 77 53.88 -35.46 31.92
N SER A 78 52.59 -35.26 32.17
CA SER A 78 51.70 -34.51 31.27
C SER A 78 51.08 -33.37 32.06
N LEU A 79 51.27 -32.16 31.57
CA LEU A 79 50.80 -30.94 32.22
C LEU A 79 49.39 -30.53 31.75
N SER A 80 48.68 -31.40 31.03
CA SER A 80 47.36 -31.14 30.42
C SER A 80 46.23 -30.84 31.41
N SER A 81 46.34 -31.24 32.68
CA SER A 81 45.29 -31.08 33.70
C SER A 81 45.26 -29.69 34.38
N LEU A 82 46.08 -28.75 33.95
CA LEU A 82 46.33 -27.48 34.66
C LEU A 82 45.49 -26.29 34.18
N SER A 83 44.78 -26.38 33.05
CA SER A 83 44.00 -25.26 32.51
C SER A 83 42.69 -24.96 33.25
N ASP A 84 42.28 -25.79 34.23
CA ASP A 84 40.96 -25.71 34.90
C ASP A 84 40.98 -25.14 36.34
N VAL A 85 42.14 -24.77 36.88
CA VAL A 85 42.17 -24.02 38.14
C VAL A 85 42.25 -22.55 37.77
N GLY A 86 41.15 -21.81 37.94
CA GLY A 86 41.04 -20.38 37.66
C GLY A 86 42.06 -19.54 38.43
N VAL A 87 43.29 -19.51 37.93
CA VAL A 87 44.34 -18.59 38.35
C VAL A 87 44.20 -17.36 37.47
N GLN A 88 44.03 -16.19 38.11
CA GLN A 88 44.13 -14.89 37.45
C GLN A 88 45.38 -14.85 36.55
N PRO A 89 45.41 -14.07 35.45
CA PRO A 89 46.60 -14.01 34.62
C PRO A 89 47.75 -13.59 35.53
N PHE A 90 48.71 -14.48 35.73
CA PHE A 90 49.93 -14.15 36.46
C PHE A 90 50.49 -12.88 35.79
N ASP A 91 50.65 -11.80 36.56
CA ASP A 91 51.37 -10.63 36.11
C ASP A 91 52.72 -11.12 35.58
N ARG A 92 53.12 -10.66 34.38
CA ARG A 92 54.21 -11.19 33.56
C ARG A 92 55.60 -11.09 34.22
N GLN A 93 55.83 -11.81 35.31
CA GLN A 93 57.14 -12.16 35.86
C GLN A 93 57.34 -13.65 35.63
N SER A 94 58.22 -13.99 34.68
CA SER A 94 58.46 -15.38 34.25
C SER A 94 58.78 -16.33 35.41
N SER A 95 59.39 -15.85 36.50
CA SER A 95 59.81 -16.69 37.63
C SER A 95 58.66 -17.36 38.39
N GLU A 96 57.49 -16.72 38.53
CA GLU A 96 56.35 -17.31 39.26
C GLU A 96 55.71 -18.47 38.48
N LEU A 97 55.56 -18.31 37.15
CA LEU A 97 55.05 -19.35 36.26
C LEU A 97 56.02 -20.53 36.19
N THR A 98 57.33 -20.28 36.06
CA THR A 98 58.35 -21.34 36.05
C THR A 98 58.30 -22.14 37.36
N ASN A 99 58.30 -21.47 38.51
CA ASN A 99 58.24 -22.13 39.82
C ASN A 99 56.95 -22.95 39.99
N TYR A 100 55.83 -22.49 39.45
CA TYR A 100 54.58 -23.23 39.44
C TYR A 100 54.67 -24.51 38.58
N ILE A 101 55.23 -24.41 37.37
CA ILE A 101 55.45 -25.57 36.50
C ILE A 101 56.41 -26.57 37.17
N GLN A 102 57.52 -26.10 37.74
CA GLN A 102 58.47 -26.94 38.49
C GLN A 102 57.76 -27.70 39.62
N LYS A 103 56.94 -27.01 40.42
CA LYS A 103 56.17 -27.62 41.51
C LYS A 103 55.25 -28.74 41.02
N GLU A 104 54.58 -28.56 39.89
CA GLU A 104 53.69 -29.58 39.35
C GLU A 104 54.44 -30.79 38.79
N ILE A 105 55.55 -30.56 38.08
CA ILE A 105 56.45 -31.63 37.62
C ILE A 105 56.94 -32.46 38.82
N VAL A 106 57.37 -31.81 39.92
CA VAL A 106 57.79 -32.49 41.15
C VAL A 106 56.65 -33.31 41.76
N LYS A 107 55.43 -32.76 41.83
CA LYS A 107 54.28 -33.52 42.34
C LYS A 107 54.00 -34.75 41.49
N GLN A 108 53.91 -34.62 40.16
CA GLN A 108 53.63 -35.75 39.28
C GLN A 108 54.72 -36.82 39.33
N LEU A 109 55.98 -36.39 39.43
CA LEU A 109 57.13 -37.30 39.58
C LEU A 109 57.06 -38.08 40.89
N LEU A 110 56.86 -37.38 42.03
CA LEU A 110 56.96 -37.98 43.35
C LEU A 110 55.68 -38.75 43.74
N TYR A 111 54.47 -38.25 43.48
CA TYR A 111 53.21 -38.87 43.94
C TYR A 111 52.82 -40.16 43.22
N ARG A 112 53.47 -40.50 42.09
CA ARG A 112 53.13 -41.66 41.27
C ARG A 112 53.37 -43.01 41.96
N GLU A 113 54.36 -43.08 42.85
CA GLU A 113 54.74 -44.34 43.51
C GLU A 113 54.14 -44.54 44.90
N ARG A 114 53.89 -45.82 45.24
CA ARG A 114 53.36 -46.19 46.57
C ARG A 114 54.41 -45.85 47.64
N PRO A 115 54.03 -45.37 48.85
CA PRO A 115 54.98 -45.00 49.91
C PRO A 115 55.98 -46.10 50.31
N ILE A 116 55.65 -47.37 50.03
CA ILE A 116 56.48 -48.54 50.31
C ILE A 116 57.69 -48.64 49.36
N ALA A 117 57.59 -48.09 48.13
CA ALA A 117 58.65 -48.13 47.13
C ALA A 117 59.74 -47.05 47.36
N VAL A 118 59.43 -46.01 48.13
CA VAL A 118 60.33 -44.89 48.47
C VAL A 118 60.26 -44.57 49.98
N PRO A 119 60.67 -45.50 50.85
CA PRO A 119 60.45 -45.40 52.31
C PRO A 119 61.20 -44.26 53.00
N GLY A 120 62.26 -43.72 52.39
CA GLY A 120 63.07 -42.61 52.91
C GLY A 120 62.59 -41.21 52.50
N SER A 121 61.47 -41.09 51.78
CA SER A 121 61.01 -39.81 51.24
C SER A 121 60.46 -38.88 52.33
N ARG A 122 60.91 -37.62 52.34
CA ARG A 122 60.42 -36.51 53.20
C ARG A 122 59.04 -36.00 52.80
N PHE A 123 58.55 -36.39 51.62
CA PHE A 123 57.26 -35.93 51.11
C PHE A 123 56.11 -36.51 51.94
N ARG A 124 55.29 -35.64 52.56
CA ARG A 124 54.17 -36.05 53.43
C ARG A 124 53.14 -36.88 52.66
N ARG A 125 53.11 -38.19 52.89
CA ARG A 125 52.07 -39.10 52.41
C ARG A 125 51.40 -39.77 53.59
N ILE A 126 50.08 -39.91 53.53
CA ILE A 126 49.31 -40.61 54.57
C ILE A 126 49.70 -42.09 54.52
N SER A 127 50.53 -42.54 55.48
CA SER A 127 50.80 -43.96 55.69
C SER A 127 49.74 -44.51 56.65
N ARG A 128 49.02 -45.57 56.24
CA ARG A 128 48.06 -46.25 57.13
C ARG A 128 48.81 -47.29 57.95
N LEU A 129 48.61 -47.30 59.27
CA LEU A 129 49.10 -48.39 60.13
C LEU A 129 48.65 -49.74 59.56
N PRO A 130 49.57 -50.68 59.28
CA PRO A 130 49.17 -52.03 58.84
C PRO A 130 48.58 -52.78 60.03
N VAL A 131 47.27 -52.62 60.25
CA VAL A 131 46.52 -53.15 61.41
C VAL A 131 46.82 -54.62 61.65
N ARG A 132 46.94 -55.44 60.59
CA ARG A 132 47.31 -56.86 60.70
C ARG A 132 48.70 -57.09 61.31
N ARG A 133 49.72 -56.36 60.87
CA ARG A 133 51.09 -56.49 61.43
C ARG A 133 51.14 -55.97 62.86
N ALA A 134 50.47 -54.85 63.14
CA ALA A 134 50.36 -54.31 64.49
C ALA A 134 49.66 -55.29 65.43
N LEU A 135 48.53 -55.86 65.03
CA LEU A 135 47.78 -56.87 65.78
C LEU A 135 48.65 -58.11 66.07
N VAL A 136 49.32 -58.68 65.07
CA VAL A 136 50.17 -59.88 65.23
C VAL A 136 51.26 -59.63 66.25
N THR A 137 52.00 -58.53 66.13
CA THR A 137 53.06 -58.20 67.08
C THR A 137 52.54 -57.88 68.48
N SER A 138 51.36 -57.24 68.60
CA SER A 138 50.74 -56.96 69.89
C SER A 138 50.31 -58.25 70.59
N VAL A 139 49.75 -59.20 69.85
CA VAL A 139 49.46 -60.56 70.34
C VAL A 139 50.75 -61.25 70.78
N LEU A 140 51.83 -61.14 70.00
CA LEU A 140 53.12 -61.75 70.33
C LEU A 140 53.72 -61.18 71.63
N VAL A 141 53.59 -59.87 71.86
CA VAL A 141 53.95 -59.22 73.13
C VAL A 141 53.06 -59.73 74.28
N GLY A 142 51.74 -59.85 74.06
CA GLY A 142 50.82 -60.40 75.06
C GLY A 142 51.16 -61.83 75.46
N VAL A 143 51.50 -62.68 74.48
CA VAL A 143 51.96 -64.06 74.72
C VAL A 143 53.28 -64.07 75.48
N LEU A 144 54.23 -63.21 75.12
CA LEU A 144 55.52 -63.11 75.83
C LEU A 144 55.30 -62.71 77.31
N VAL A 145 54.45 -61.72 77.57
CA VAL A 145 54.11 -61.29 78.94
C VAL A 145 53.44 -62.43 79.71
N ALA A 146 52.46 -63.11 79.12
CA ALA A 146 51.80 -64.26 79.75
C ALA A 146 52.79 -65.40 80.05
N ALA A 147 53.73 -65.68 79.13
CA ALA A 147 54.79 -66.67 79.33
C ALA A 147 55.76 -66.29 80.44
N VAL A 148 56.15 -65.02 80.55
CA VAL A 148 56.97 -64.52 81.67
C VAL A 148 56.23 -64.72 82.99
N PHE A 149 54.95 -64.33 83.08
CA PHE A 149 54.13 -64.55 84.28
C PHE A 149 53.97 -66.02 84.66
N TRP A 150 53.91 -66.93 83.66
CA TRP A 150 53.90 -68.38 83.88
C TRP A 150 55.21 -68.89 84.47
N VAL A 151 56.35 -68.50 83.87
CA VAL A 151 57.67 -69.01 84.25
C VAL A 151 58.18 -68.43 85.57
N THR A 152 57.97 -67.14 85.82
CA THR A 152 58.48 -66.47 87.04
C THR A 152 57.59 -66.71 88.25
N GLY A 153 56.38 -67.24 88.06
CA GLY A 153 55.41 -67.43 89.14
C GLY A 153 54.88 -66.11 89.72
N TRP A 154 55.12 -64.96 89.08
CA TRP A 154 54.69 -63.63 89.54
C TRP A 154 53.17 -63.44 89.56
N GLY A 155 52.40 -64.37 89.00
CA GLY A 155 50.94 -64.47 89.22
C GLY A 155 50.54 -65.02 90.60
N ALA A 156 51.48 -65.44 91.44
CA ALA A 156 51.21 -65.99 92.77
C ALA A 156 50.44 -65.08 93.76
N PRO A 157 50.48 -63.74 93.70
CA PRO A 157 49.63 -62.89 94.55
C PRO A 157 48.15 -62.89 94.16
N LEU A 158 47.78 -63.44 93.00
CA LEU A 158 46.40 -63.57 92.52
C LEU A 158 45.80 -64.95 92.85
N GLN A 159 46.31 -65.62 93.90
CA GLN A 159 45.80 -66.91 94.39
C GLN A 159 44.32 -66.81 94.77
N LEU A 160 43.45 -67.17 93.83
CA LEU A 160 42.10 -67.67 94.09
C LEU A 160 42.23 -68.94 94.95
N ALA A 161 41.31 -69.11 95.89
CA ALA A 161 41.26 -70.11 96.96
C ALA A 161 41.71 -71.54 96.54
N PRO A 162 42.20 -72.37 97.48
CA PRO A 162 42.77 -73.71 97.19
C PRO A 162 41.82 -74.69 96.47
N ASP A 163 40.53 -74.39 96.40
CA ASP A 163 39.51 -75.16 95.66
C ASP A 163 39.25 -74.61 94.24
N ALA A 164 40.15 -73.76 93.71
CA ALA A 164 40.12 -73.25 92.36
C ALA A 164 40.38 -74.35 91.31
N GLU A 165 39.37 -74.63 90.48
CA GLU A 165 39.46 -75.63 89.42
C GLU A 165 40.65 -75.38 88.47
N TRP A 166 41.25 -76.45 87.95
CA TRP A 166 42.49 -76.43 87.16
C TRP A 166 42.48 -75.48 85.96
N TRP A 167 41.30 -75.09 85.46
CA TRP A 167 41.13 -74.12 84.38
C TRP A 167 41.23 -72.65 84.81
N GLN A 168 41.18 -72.30 86.09
CA GLN A 168 41.17 -70.90 86.55
C GLN A 168 42.52 -70.17 86.32
N ARG A 169 43.64 -70.88 86.47
CA ARG A 169 44.99 -70.35 86.21
C ARG A 169 45.23 -69.98 84.73
N PRO A 170 44.98 -70.86 83.75
CA PRO A 170 45.10 -70.48 82.35
C PRO A 170 44.16 -69.34 81.97
N THR A 171 42.94 -69.25 82.53
CA THR A 171 42.05 -68.10 82.28
C THR A 171 42.65 -66.76 82.73
N ILE A 172 43.26 -66.69 83.93
CA ILE A 172 43.90 -65.45 84.40
C ILE A 172 45.07 -65.05 83.50
N LEU A 173 45.90 -66.02 83.09
CA LEU A 173 47.04 -65.75 82.21
C LEU A 173 46.62 -65.31 80.82
N THR A 174 45.54 -65.89 80.27
CA THR A 174 44.96 -65.41 79.02
C THR A 174 44.41 -63.98 79.15
N ALA A 175 43.80 -63.63 80.29
CA ALA A 175 43.32 -62.27 80.54
C ALA A 175 44.48 -61.26 80.63
N ILE A 176 45.56 -61.60 81.32
CA ILE A 176 46.79 -60.77 81.39
C ILE A 176 47.42 -60.62 80.00
N GLY A 177 47.52 -61.72 79.25
CA GLY A 177 48.05 -61.70 77.88
C GLY A 177 47.20 -60.84 76.94
N LEU A 178 45.88 -60.91 77.04
CA LEU A 178 44.95 -60.08 76.27
C LEU A 178 45.05 -58.60 76.65
N LEU A 179 45.13 -58.27 77.95
CA LEU A 179 45.33 -56.89 78.41
C LEU A 179 46.66 -56.32 77.94
N ALA A 180 47.74 -57.10 78.00
CA ALA A 180 49.05 -56.70 77.50
C ALA A 180 49.06 -56.52 75.98
N ALA A 181 48.39 -57.40 75.23
CA ALA A 181 48.22 -57.25 73.77
C ALA A 181 47.40 -56.02 73.41
N ALA A 182 46.28 -55.79 74.10
CA ALA A 182 45.45 -54.60 73.92
C ALA A 182 46.24 -53.32 74.24
N GLY A 183 46.98 -53.31 75.35
CA GLY A 183 47.87 -52.21 75.73
C GLY A 183 48.95 -51.96 74.66
N ALA A 184 49.66 -52.98 74.20
CA ALA A 184 50.65 -52.86 73.14
C ALA A 184 50.06 -52.35 71.82
N PHE A 185 48.83 -52.77 71.48
CA PHE A 185 48.10 -52.29 70.31
C PHE A 185 47.70 -50.82 70.46
N VAL A 186 47.09 -50.43 71.58
CA VAL A 186 46.73 -49.04 71.86
C VAL A 186 47.97 -48.14 71.89
N THR A 187 49.06 -48.56 72.52
CA THR A 187 50.33 -47.82 72.52
C THR A 187 50.86 -47.64 71.11
N ARG A 188 50.78 -48.65 70.23
CA ARG A 188 51.16 -48.47 68.83
C ARG A 188 50.23 -47.52 68.07
N VAL A 189 48.93 -47.57 68.32
CA VAL A 189 47.97 -46.63 67.74
C VAL A 189 48.28 -45.20 68.19
N LEU A 190 48.57 -44.99 69.48
CA LEU A 190 48.94 -43.69 70.05
C LEU A 190 50.32 -43.21 69.53
N LEU A 191 51.33 -44.07 69.49
CA LEU A 191 52.68 -43.74 68.96
C LEU A 191 52.63 -43.43 67.46
N SER A 192 51.80 -44.13 66.68
CA SER A 192 51.67 -43.86 65.26
C SER A 192 51.07 -42.49 64.95
N ASN A 193 50.32 -41.92 65.91
CA ASN A 193 49.64 -40.64 65.75
C ASN A 193 50.25 -39.51 66.60
N ARG A 194 51.13 -39.79 67.58
CA ARG A 194 51.80 -38.77 68.41
C ARG A 194 53.12 -39.27 69.05
N VAL A 195 54.22 -39.33 68.31
CA VAL A 195 55.54 -38.94 68.82
C VAL A 195 56.32 -38.28 67.69
N ARG A 196 56.28 -36.95 67.73
CA ARG A 196 57.07 -36.00 66.95
C ARG A 196 58.07 -35.44 67.96
N ILE A 197 59.34 -35.88 67.92
CA ILE A 197 60.39 -35.31 68.76
C ILE A 197 60.96 -34.12 67.99
N ASP A 198 60.29 -32.97 68.14
CA ASP A 198 60.92 -31.68 67.93
C ASP A 198 61.69 -31.34 69.23
N LYS A 199 63.02 -31.21 69.12
CA LYS A 199 63.95 -30.56 70.06
C LYS A 199 64.25 -31.24 71.40
N LEU A 200 65.43 -31.88 71.49
CA LEU A 200 66.26 -31.97 72.70
C LEU A 200 67.75 -32.08 72.27
N GLY A 201 68.54 -31.01 72.48
CA GLY A 201 70.00 -31.00 72.24
C GLY A 201 70.60 -29.69 71.72
N THR A 202 70.72 -28.69 72.60
CA THR A 202 71.77 -27.64 72.69
C THR A 202 72.52 -27.10 71.45
N SER A 203 72.22 -25.82 71.14
CA SER A 203 73.14 -24.75 70.68
C SER A 203 74.10 -24.97 69.50
N ALA A 204 73.69 -24.58 68.29
CA ALA A 204 74.29 -23.46 67.51
C ALA A 204 73.59 -23.35 66.14
N THR A 205 73.24 -22.13 65.74
CA THR A 205 72.67 -21.70 64.44
C THR A 205 71.29 -22.23 64.05
N SER A 206 70.25 -21.67 64.68
CA SER A 206 68.98 -21.42 64.00
C SER A 206 69.17 -20.22 63.06
N VAL A 207 69.46 -20.48 61.79
CA VAL A 207 69.33 -19.44 60.76
C VAL A 207 67.84 -19.23 60.52
N SER A 208 67.46 -17.97 60.61
CA SER A 208 66.15 -17.40 60.38
C SER A 208 65.53 -17.84 59.06
N LEU A 209 64.29 -18.30 59.16
CA LEU A 209 63.28 -18.24 58.10
C LEU A 209 63.02 -16.78 57.74
N THR A 210 63.85 -16.25 56.85
CA THR A 210 63.60 -15.15 55.90
C THR A 210 64.84 -15.09 55.00
N GLY A 211 64.77 -15.75 53.84
CA GLY A 211 65.80 -15.78 52.81
C GLY A 211 65.16 -16.19 51.48
N ASP A 212 64.91 -15.18 50.66
CA ASP A 212 64.62 -15.10 49.23
C ASP A 212 63.37 -15.81 48.66
N ALA A 213 62.51 -15.00 48.04
CA ALA A 213 61.40 -15.41 47.18
C ALA A 213 61.87 -15.97 45.80
N ASP A 214 63.15 -16.34 45.68
CA ASP A 214 63.83 -16.70 44.42
C ASP A 214 64.29 -18.17 44.34
N GLY A 215 63.91 -19.04 45.29
CA GLY A 215 64.32 -20.45 45.31
C GLY A 215 63.55 -21.35 44.32
N SER A 216 64.26 -22.18 43.56
CA SER A 216 63.72 -23.20 42.64
C SER A 216 63.11 -24.39 43.39
N TYR A 217 61.90 -24.83 42.99
CA TYR A 217 61.25 -26.02 43.55
C TYR A 217 62.03 -27.30 43.27
N PHE A 218 62.81 -27.35 42.17
CA PHE A 218 63.67 -28.49 41.90
C PHE A 218 64.80 -28.62 42.91
N ASP A 219 65.34 -27.51 43.41
CA ASP A 219 66.44 -27.52 44.38
C ASP A 219 65.95 -27.91 45.78
N GLU A 220 64.78 -27.44 46.20
CA GLU A 220 64.16 -27.83 47.48
C GLU A 220 63.93 -29.34 47.58
N TYR A 221 63.54 -29.97 46.47
CA TYR A 221 63.21 -31.40 46.40
C TYR A 221 64.25 -32.25 45.67
N LEU A 222 65.45 -31.71 45.38
CA LEU A 222 66.47 -32.42 44.58
C LEU A 222 66.83 -33.78 45.17
N ASP A 223 67.07 -33.84 46.49
CA ASP A 223 67.37 -35.09 47.20
C ASP A 223 66.25 -36.13 47.04
N GLU A 224 64.99 -35.70 47.00
CA GLU A 224 63.81 -36.57 46.84
C GLU A 224 63.69 -37.10 45.41
N ILE A 225 63.99 -36.24 44.43
CA ILE A 225 64.01 -36.59 43.01
C ILE A 225 65.14 -37.60 42.75
N VAL A 226 66.35 -37.37 43.29
CA VAL A 226 67.48 -38.31 43.21
C VAL A 226 67.11 -39.64 43.85
N TYR A 227 66.58 -39.61 45.08
CA TYR A 227 66.16 -40.81 45.82
C TYR A 227 65.06 -41.58 45.07
N PHE A 228 64.12 -40.88 44.44
CA PHE A 228 63.09 -41.48 43.61
C PHE A 228 63.69 -42.25 42.43
N PHE A 229 64.62 -41.66 41.67
CA PHE A 229 65.24 -42.35 40.54
C PHE A 229 66.17 -43.48 40.98
N GLU A 230 66.82 -43.38 42.13
CA GLU A 230 67.65 -44.44 42.70
C GLU A 230 66.79 -45.68 43.01
N MET A 231 65.73 -45.50 43.79
CA MET A 231 64.90 -46.59 44.34
C MET A 231 63.94 -47.20 43.31
N THR A 232 63.36 -46.38 42.42
CA THR A 232 62.31 -46.86 41.49
C THR A 232 62.86 -47.61 40.28
N GLY A 233 64.16 -47.50 40.00
CA GLY A 233 64.75 -48.15 38.84
C GLY A 233 64.58 -47.40 37.53
N ARG A 234 63.79 -46.32 37.52
CA ARG A 234 63.44 -45.56 36.31
C ARG A 234 64.56 -44.63 35.89
N ASP A 235 64.70 -44.44 34.59
CA ASP A 235 65.80 -43.67 34.00
C ASP A 235 65.40 -42.91 32.72
N VAL A 236 64.13 -42.95 32.34
CA VAL A 236 63.59 -42.17 31.22
C VAL A 236 62.39 -41.36 31.72
N VAL A 237 62.37 -40.05 31.47
CA VAL A 237 61.28 -39.15 31.81
C VAL A 237 60.75 -38.56 30.51
N ILE A 238 59.49 -38.83 30.18
CA ILE A 238 58.79 -38.24 29.04
C ILE A 238 57.96 -37.07 29.56
N ILE A 239 58.18 -35.89 28.98
CA ILE A 239 57.51 -34.64 29.34
C ILE A 239 56.70 -34.16 28.12
N GLU A 240 55.38 -34.12 28.25
CA GLU A 240 54.44 -33.68 27.20
C GLU A 240 53.65 -32.43 27.64
N ASP A 241 53.14 -31.68 26.65
CA ASP A 241 52.35 -30.44 26.81
C ASP A 241 53.05 -29.28 27.54
N LEU A 242 54.38 -29.33 27.68
CA LEU A 242 55.17 -28.23 28.26
C LEU A 242 55.16 -26.98 27.37
N ASP A 243 54.96 -27.18 26.07
CA ASP A 243 54.93 -26.14 25.04
C ASP A 243 53.70 -25.22 25.08
N ARG A 244 52.68 -25.54 25.89
CA ARG A 244 51.48 -24.70 26.08
C ARG A 244 51.70 -23.48 26.99
N PHE A 245 52.75 -23.49 27.82
CA PHE A 245 52.99 -22.43 28.80
C PHE A 245 53.85 -21.28 28.26
N GLU A 246 54.38 -21.41 27.04
CA GLU A 246 55.17 -20.38 26.32
C GLU A 246 56.31 -19.76 27.16
N ASP A 247 56.81 -20.49 28.16
CA ASP A 247 57.91 -20.09 29.03
C ASP A 247 59.19 -20.83 28.60
N PRO A 248 60.22 -20.14 28.11
CA PRO A 248 61.48 -20.78 27.77
C PRO A 248 62.34 -21.14 28.99
N THR A 249 62.13 -20.47 30.12
CA THR A 249 63.03 -20.59 31.28
C THR A 249 62.89 -21.95 31.98
N ILE A 250 61.72 -22.59 31.91
CA ILE A 250 61.52 -23.95 32.41
C ILE A 250 62.39 -25.00 31.70
N TYR A 251 62.69 -24.84 30.40
CA TYR A 251 63.60 -25.76 29.69
C TYR A 251 65.04 -25.65 30.21
N ALA A 252 65.47 -24.45 30.61
CA ALA A 252 66.76 -24.25 31.27
C ALA A 252 66.79 -24.96 32.63
N SER A 253 65.76 -24.78 33.46
CA SER A 253 65.66 -25.43 34.77
C SER A 253 65.59 -26.95 34.68
N LEU A 254 64.88 -27.51 33.70
CA LEU A 254 64.79 -28.96 33.49
C LEU A 254 66.12 -29.55 33.01
N ARG A 255 66.84 -28.85 32.11
CA ARG A 255 68.19 -29.25 31.69
C ARG A 255 69.16 -29.24 32.87
N GLU A 256 69.10 -28.21 33.71
CA GLU A 256 69.93 -28.09 34.92
C GLU A 256 69.63 -29.24 35.89
N LEU A 257 68.35 -29.50 36.19
CA LEU A 257 67.93 -30.63 37.01
C LEU A 257 68.49 -31.95 36.46
N ASN A 258 68.31 -32.23 35.16
CA ASN A 258 68.79 -33.47 34.56
C ASN A 258 70.33 -33.58 34.59
N THR A 259 71.04 -32.45 34.49
CA THR A 259 72.50 -32.40 34.65
C THR A 259 72.92 -32.71 36.09
N LEU A 260 72.20 -32.19 37.09
CA LEU A 260 72.42 -32.48 38.51
C LEU A 260 72.13 -33.95 38.83
N LEU A 261 71.05 -34.52 38.30
CA LEU A 261 70.71 -35.94 38.46
C LEU A 261 71.84 -36.84 37.92
N ASN A 262 72.34 -36.56 36.71
CA ASN A 262 73.37 -37.37 36.06
C ASN A 262 74.80 -37.16 36.60
N SER A 263 75.07 -36.00 37.23
CA SER A 263 76.34 -35.74 37.93
C SER A 263 76.36 -36.30 39.35
N SER A 264 75.20 -36.65 39.92
CA SER A 264 75.11 -37.31 41.22
C SER A 264 75.80 -38.68 41.21
N GLY A 265 76.64 -38.96 42.21
CA GLY A 265 77.36 -40.23 42.31
C GLY A 265 76.44 -41.45 42.46
N GLN A 266 75.22 -41.25 42.96
CA GLN A 266 74.21 -42.28 43.21
C GLN A 266 73.57 -42.80 41.90
N LEU A 267 73.44 -41.95 40.88
CA LEU A 267 72.82 -42.30 39.59
C LEU A 267 73.82 -42.53 38.45
N ARG A 268 75.13 -42.35 38.70
CA ARG A 268 76.21 -42.38 37.67
C ARG A 268 76.27 -43.66 36.81
N LYS A 269 75.76 -44.79 37.30
CA LYS A 269 75.70 -46.06 36.54
C LYS A 269 74.45 -46.20 35.65
N ARG A 270 73.41 -45.40 35.91
CA ARG A 270 72.13 -45.41 35.19
C ARG A 270 71.70 -43.96 34.94
N PRO A 271 72.19 -43.33 33.86
CA PRO A 271 71.87 -41.95 33.57
C PRO A 271 70.38 -41.77 33.32
N VAL A 272 69.82 -40.67 33.82
CA VAL A 272 68.43 -40.26 33.62
C VAL A 272 68.34 -39.46 32.32
N HIS A 273 67.33 -39.76 31.51
CA HIS A 273 67.09 -39.14 30.21
C HIS A 273 65.76 -38.41 30.19
N PHE A 274 65.74 -37.13 29.83
CA PHE A 274 64.51 -36.36 29.66
C PHE A 274 64.18 -36.25 28.17
N ILE A 275 62.99 -36.70 27.78
CA ILE A 275 62.45 -36.63 26.43
C ILE A 275 61.30 -35.62 26.42
N TYR A 276 61.42 -34.59 25.61
CA TYR A 276 60.49 -33.46 25.56
C TYR A 276 59.71 -33.51 24.25
N ALA A 277 58.38 -33.50 24.29
CA ALA A 277 57.56 -33.23 23.11
C ALA A 277 57.30 -31.73 23.00
N VAL A 278 57.82 -31.09 21.95
CA VAL A 278 57.74 -29.61 21.80
C VAL A 278 57.35 -29.19 20.38
N ARG A 279 56.68 -28.04 20.26
CA ARG A 279 56.44 -27.33 18.99
C ARG A 279 57.76 -26.78 18.41
N ASP A 280 57.84 -26.69 17.08
CA ASP A 280 58.98 -26.08 16.39
C ASP A 280 59.06 -24.54 16.62
N SER A 281 57.91 -23.87 16.71
CA SER A 281 57.81 -22.40 16.81
C SER A 281 58.26 -21.81 18.15
N ILE A 282 58.31 -22.61 19.23
CA ILE A 282 58.69 -22.14 20.58
C ILE A 282 60.06 -21.45 20.63
N PHE A 283 60.93 -21.77 19.69
CA PHE A 283 62.28 -21.22 19.63
C PHE A 283 62.38 -19.94 18.78
N GLU A 284 61.32 -19.54 18.08
CA GLU A 284 61.21 -18.26 17.36
C GLU A 284 60.66 -17.15 18.27
N ASP A 285 59.62 -17.45 19.08
CA ASP A 285 59.01 -16.53 20.07
C ASP A 285 60.04 -15.99 21.09
N LEU A 286 61.08 -16.78 21.34
CA LEU A 286 62.26 -16.46 22.15
C LEU A 286 63.06 -15.24 21.65
N GLU A 287 63.02 -14.95 20.35
CA GLU A 287 63.67 -13.78 19.75
C GLU A 287 62.81 -12.53 19.81
N GLU A 288 61.50 -12.61 19.54
CA GLU A 288 60.58 -11.47 19.65
C GLU A 288 60.54 -10.95 21.08
N ALA A 289 60.45 -11.84 22.08
CA ALA A 289 60.49 -11.48 23.50
C ALA A 289 61.82 -10.85 23.96
N ARG A 290 62.89 -10.94 23.16
CA ARG A 290 64.17 -10.23 23.38
C ARG A 290 64.26 -8.92 22.59
N ARG A 291 63.70 -8.85 21.38
CA ARG A 291 63.62 -7.61 20.59
C ARG A 291 62.83 -6.53 21.33
N ASP A 292 61.75 -6.90 22.02
CA ASP A 292 60.97 -5.98 22.84
C ASP A 292 61.70 -5.47 24.09
N ARG A 293 62.71 -6.21 24.60
CA ARG A 293 63.48 -5.80 25.80
C ARG A 293 64.65 -4.87 25.49
N ASN A 294 65.18 -4.88 24.27
CA ASN A 294 66.37 -4.10 23.89
C ASN A 294 66.06 -2.85 23.06
N GLY A 295 64.81 -2.38 23.08
CA GLY A 295 64.39 -1.03 22.69
C GLY A 295 65.30 -0.30 21.71
N THR A 296 65.34 -0.73 20.45
CA THR A 296 65.87 0.06 19.35
C THR A 296 65.08 -0.25 18.08
N ALA A 297 64.08 0.58 17.82
CA ALA A 297 63.54 0.78 16.48
C ALA A 297 64.66 1.36 15.61
N LEU A 298 64.93 0.75 14.46
CA LEU A 298 65.61 1.43 13.36
C LEU A 298 64.74 1.32 12.13
N ASP A 299 64.34 2.50 11.68
CA ASP A 299 63.69 2.83 10.43
C ASP A 299 64.29 2.08 9.24
N GLN A 300 63.39 1.72 8.34
CA GLN A 300 63.71 1.52 6.95
C GLN A 300 63.96 2.90 6.33
N THR A 301 65.22 3.18 5.98
CA THR A 301 65.52 4.06 4.85
C THR A 301 66.49 3.36 3.92
N GLU A 302 66.14 3.46 2.64
CA GLU A 302 66.81 2.88 1.48
C GLU A 302 68.20 3.50 1.24
N ASP A 303 68.92 2.86 0.30
CA ASP A 303 70.15 3.25 -0.40
C ASP A 303 71.51 2.76 0.14
N ALA A 304 72.01 1.66 -0.46
CA ALA A 304 73.41 1.52 -0.87
C ALA A 304 73.66 0.29 -1.79
N ASP A 305 74.20 0.58 -2.98
CA ASP A 305 75.02 -0.19 -3.94
C ASP A 305 74.86 -1.73 -4.12
N PRO A 306 74.57 -2.21 -5.36
CA PRO A 306 74.66 -3.62 -5.70
C PRO A 306 76.12 -4.01 -5.98
N GLY A 307 76.81 -4.64 -5.01
CA GLY A 307 78.17 -5.09 -5.30
C GLY A 307 78.96 -5.85 -4.24
N VAL A 308 78.47 -6.04 -3.02
CA VAL A 308 79.24 -6.76 -1.98
C VAL A 308 78.35 -7.75 -1.24
N TRP A 309 78.53 -9.04 -1.51
CA TRP A 309 78.00 -10.12 -0.67
C TRP A 309 78.76 -10.17 0.65
N GLN A 310 78.33 -9.39 1.64
CA GLN A 310 78.66 -9.66 3.04
C GLN A 310 77.55 -10.54 3.62
N ALA A 311 77.91 -11.74 4.08
CA ALA A 311 76.99 -12.61 4.79
C ALA A 311 76.43 -11.86 6.02
N ARG A 312 75.15 -11.49 5.98
CA ARG A 312 74.43 -10.91 7.12
C ARG A 312 74.38 -11.94 8.27
N PRO A 313 74.61 -11.55 9.55
CA PRO A 313 74.60 -12.48 10.70
C PRO A 313 73.21 -12.98 11.13
N VAL A 314 72.15 -12.67 10.38
CA VAL A 314 70.75 -12.78 10.85
C VAL A 314 70.15 -14.18 10.64
N LEU A 315 70.82 -15.07 9.87
CA LEU A 315 70.28 -16.41 9.56
C LEU A 315 70.69 -17.51 10.56
N SER A 316 71.49 -17.20 11.59
CA SER A 316 72.13 -18.22 12.45
C SER A 316 71.68 -18.28 13.91
N GLU A 317 70.84 -17.36 14.41
CA GLU A 317 70.54 -17.32 15.85
C GLU A 317 69.41 -18.25 16.34
N PRO A 318 68.25 -18.43 15.64
CA PRO A 318 67.18 -19.31 16.10
C PRO A 318 67.60 -20.80 16.16
N ALA A 319 68.36 -21.23 15.14
CA ALA A 319 68.89 -22.60 15.05
C ALA A 319 69.90 -22.92 16.16
N THR A 320 70.62 -21.91 16.66
CA THR A 320 71.64 -22.07 17.73
C THR A 320 71.00 -22.15 19.12
N GLN A 321 69.74 -21.71 19.29
CA GLN A 321 69.03 -21.81 20.57
C GLN A 321 68.43 -23.21 20.81
N ARG A 322 67.98 -23.93 19.77
CA ARG A 322 67.49 -25.32 19.89
C ARG A 322 68.55 -26.26 20.45
N THR A 323 69.81 -26.08 20.06
CA THR A 323 70.95 -26.90 20.51
C THR A 323 71.48 -26.48 21.89
N LYS A 324 71.00 -25.36 22.46
CA LYS A 324 71.37 -24.92 23.82
C LYS A 324 70.70 -25.74 24.91
N PHE A 325 69.49 -26.24 24.65
CA PHE A 325 68.67 -26.93 25.66
C PHE A 325 68.73 -28.46 25.54
N PHE A 326 68.99 -28.99 24.34
CA PHE A 326 68.95 -30.43 24.07
C PHE A 326 70.24 -30.92 23.42
N GLU A 327 70.74 -32.08 23.88
CA GLU A 327 71.87 -32.76 23.23
C GLU A 327 71.46 -33.42 21.91
N LEU A 328 70.18 -33.78 21.77
CA LEU A 328 69.62 -34.35 20.56
C LEU A 328 68.25 -33.75 20.26
N VAL A 329 68.03 -33.35 19.01
CA VAL A 329 66.74 -32.90 18.49
C VAL A 329 66.33 -33.84 17.36
N ILE A 330 65.18 -34.49 17.50
CA ILE A 330 64.60 -35.39 16.50
C ILE A 330 63.41 -34.66 15.85
N PRO A 331 63.51 -34.23 14.59
CA PRO A 331 62.42 -33.59 13.89
C PRO A 331 61.43 -34.63 13.37
N ILE A 332 60.18 -34.57 13.83
CA ILE A 332 59.08 -35.37 13.31
C ILE A 332 58.52 -34.71 12.06
N VAL A 333 58.61 -35.42 10.94
CA VAL A 333 57.97 -34.99 9.70
C VAL A 333 56.46 -35.15 9.86
N PRO A 334 55.65 -34.09 9.68
CA PRO A 334 54.20 -34.19 9.75
C PRO A 334 53.69 -35.19 8.70
N PHE A 335 53.03 -36.26 9.14
CA PHE A 335 52.38 -37.21 8.23
C PHE A 335 51.00 -36.73 7.77
N ILE A 336 50.44 -35.74 8.47
CA ILE A 336 49.24 -35.02 8.08
C ILE A 336 49.65 -33.67 7.52
N THR A 337 49.24 -33.44 6.30
CA THR A 337 49.31 -32.17 5.59
C THR A 337 47.95 -31.95 4.96
N HIS A 338 47.64 -30.74 4.49
CA HIS A 338 46.40 -30.47 3.75
C HIS A 338 46.15 -31.43 2.57
N ARG A 339 47.20 -32.09 2.03
CA ARG A 339 47.07 -33.09 0.95
C ARG A 339 46.86 -34.51 1.48
N SER A 340 47.64 -34.93 2.48
CA SER A 340 47.54 -36.30 3.03
C SER A 340 46.34 -36.49 3.96
N SER A 341 45.79 -35.42 4.54
CA SER A 341 44.53 -35.45 5.30
C SER A 341 43.36 -35.97 4.45
N ALA A 342 43.31 -35.63 3.16
CA ALA A 342 42.24 -36.04 2.26
C ALA A 342 42.26 -37.54 1.98
N ASP A 343 43.44 -38.11 1.72
CA ASP A 343 43.61 -39.55 1.50
C ASP A 343 43.30 -40.35 2.78
N LEU A 344 43.74 -39.86 3.94
CA LEU A 344 43.48 -40.48 5.24
C LEU A 344 41.99 -40.44 5.60
N LEU A 345 41.34 -39.28 5.47
CA LEU A 345 39.92 -39.13 5.75
C LEU A 345 39.08 -39.94 4.75
N SER A 346 39.46 -39.96 3.46
CA SER A 346 38.84 -40.80 2.43
C SER A 346 38.96 -42.29 2.76
N GLY A 347 40.12 -42.74 3.22
CA GLY A 347 40.33 -44.11 3.70
C GLY A 347 39.40 -44.45 4.87
N MET A 348 39.33 -43.58 5.88
CA MET A 348 38.42 -43.76 7.02
C MET A 348 36.96 -43.80 6.60
N MET A 349 36.54 -42.86 5.75
CA MET A 349 35.15 -42.76 5.32
C MET A 349 34.74 -43.90 4.41
N ARG A 350 35.63 -44.44 3.56
CA ARG A 350 35.33 -45.62 2.73
C ARG A 350 34.97 -46.86 3.56
N GLU A 351 35.54 -46.99 4.76
CA GLU A 351 35.19 -48.06 5.70
C GLU A 351 33.90 -47.77 6.49
N ILE A 352 33.57 -46.49 6.70
CA ILE A 352 32.43 -46.04 7.52
C ILE A 352 31.15 -45.94 6.69
N ASP A 353 31.21 -45.13 5.63
CA ASP A 353 30.14 -44.93 4.67
C ASP A 353 30.73 -44.55 3.30
N PRO A 354 30.74 -45.48 2.32
CA PRO A 354 31.24 -45.22 0.98
C PRO A 354 30.34 -44.28 0.16
N GLU A 355 29.13 -43.94 0.63
CA GLU A 355 28.22 -43.02 -0.05
C GLU A 355 28.61 -41.54 0.15
N VAL A 356 29.53 -41.24 1.07
CA VAL A 356 30.07 -39.89 1.26
C VAL A 356 31.00 -39.55 0.09
N SER A 357 30.69 -38.46 -0.62
CA SER A 357 31.46 -38.01 -1.79
C SER A 357 32.90 -37.67 -1.42
N PHE A 358 33.84 -37.94 -2.35
CA PHE A 358 35.21 -37.49 -2.21
C PHE A 358 35.34 -35.95 -2.23
N ASP A 359 34.39 -35.23 -2.85
CA ASP A 359 34.44 -33.77 -2.93
C ASP A 359 34.28 -33.12 -1.55
N VAL A 360 33.30 -33.56 -0.75
CA VAL A 360 33.13 -33.05 0.62
C VAL A 360 34.32 -33.41 1.51
N ILE A 361 34.87 -34.61 1.35
CA ILE A 361 36.06 -35.06 2.08
C ILE A 361 37.26 -34.18 1.74
N ARG A 362 37.45 -33.86 0.45
CA ARG A 362 38.54 -33.00 -0.01
C ARG A 362 38.42 -31.59 0.55
N VAL A 363 37.23 -31.00 0.56
CA VAL A 363 37.00 -29.66 1.13
C VAL A 363 37.27 -29.63 2.63
N VAL A 364 36.73 -30.59 3.39
CA VAL A 364 36.98 -30.67 4.84
C VAL A 364 38.46 -30.90 5.14
N ALA A 365 39.11 -31.81 4.43
CA ALA A 365 40.51 -32.15 4.64
C ALA A 365 41.49 -31.03 4.25
N LYS A 366 41.10 -30.14 3.31
CA LYS A 366 41.84 -28.93 2.97
C LYS A 366 41.96 -27.98 4.16
N HIS A 367 40.98 -27.97 5.07
CA HIS A 367 40.96 -27.03 6.19
C HIS A 367 41.24 -27.70 7.55
N VAL A 368 41.06 -29.02 7.65
CA VAL A 368 41.32 -29.80 8.87
C VAL A 368 42.62 -30.60 8.75
N THR A 369 43.67 -30.17 9.46
CA THR A 369 45.00 -30.80 9.45
C THR A 369 45.35 -31.60 10.71
N ASP A 370 44.41 -31.72 11.65
CA ASP A 370 44.60 -32.46 12.90
C ASP A 370 43.91 -33.84 12.88
N MET A 371 44.68 -34.91 13.17
CA MET A 371 44.18 -36.30 13.16
C MET A 371 43.11 -36.58 14.21
N ARG A 372 43.17 -35.93 15.38
CA ARG A 372 42.16 -36.12 16.43
C ARG A 372 40.85 -35.51 15.98
N LEU A 373 40.90 -34.32 15.37
CA LEU A 373 39.72 -33.68 14.81
C LEU A 373 39.11 -34.50 13.67
N LEU A 374 39.92 -35.00 12.73
CA LEU A 374 39.44 -35.90 11.66
C LEU A 374 38.77 -37.17 12.22
N ARG A 375 39.38 -37.81 13.22
CA ARG A 375 38.79 -38.97 13.90
C ARG A 375 37.50 -38.61 14.64
N ASN A 376 37.43 -37.43 15.26
CA ASN A 376 36.22 -36.98 15.94
C ASN A 376 35.09 -36.73 14.95
N ILE A 377 35.36 -36.05 13.83
CA ILE A 377 34.40 -35.86 12.72
C ILE A 377 33.87 -37.23 12.25
N ALA A 378 34.76 -38.20 11.99
CA ALA A 378 34.35 -39.55 11.57
C ALA A 378 33.52 -40.29 12.63
N ASN A 379 33.86 -40.15 13.92
CA ASN A 379 33.10 -40.74 15.03
C ASN A 379 31.71 -40.11 15.18
N GLU A 380 31.63 -38.78 15.17
CA GLU A 380 30.36 -38.06 15.25
C GLU A 380 29.49 -38.39 14.04
N TYR A 381 30.08 -38.46 12.85
CA TYR A 381 29.38 -38.86 11.64
C TYR A 381 28.73 -40.24 11.79
N ARG A 382 29.42 -41.25 12.34
CA ARG A 382 28.83 -42.57 12.61
C ARG A 382 27.58 -42.48 13.48
N VAL A 383 27.63 -41.68 14.53
CA VAL A 383 26.50 -41.49 15.47
C VAL A 383 25.35 -40.78 14.77
N PHE A 384 25.64 -39.68 14.08
CA PHE A 384 24.65 -38.88 13.38
C PHE A 384 23.98 -39.67 12.26
N ARG A 385 24.76 -40.40 11.45
CA ARG A 385 24.26 -41.26 10.38
C ARG A 385 23.27 -42.29 10.89
N ALA A 386 23.60 -42.96 12.00
CA ALA A 386 22.74 -43.97 12.62
C ALA A 386 21.43 -43.39 13.18
N ARG A 387 21.37 -42.09 13.47
CA ARG A 387 20.22 -41.41 14.10
C ARG A 387 19.36 -40.62 13.12
N ILE A 388 19.97 -40.00 12.11
CA ILE A 388 19.33 -39.04 11.19
C ILE A 388 19.02 -39.70 9.84
N LEU A 389 19.98 -40.44 9.26
CA LEU A 389 19.81 -41.12 7.96
C LEU A 389 19.28 -42.56 8.11
N ALA A 390 18.60 -42.87 9.21
CA ALA A 390 18.01 -44.20 9.39
C ALA A 390 16.90 -44.46 8.34
N PRO A 391 16.78 -45.68 7.79
CA PRO A 391 15.87 -45.95 6.68
C PRO A 391 14.41 -45.61 6.99
N GLY A 392 13.79 -44.78 6.15
CA GLY A 392 12.34 -44.53 6.15
C GLY A 392 11.84 -43.27 6.86
N LEU A 393 12.72 -42.41 7.40
CA LEU A 393 12.32 -41.19 8.13
C LEU A 393 12.22 -39.94 7.22
N LEU A 394 13.34 -39.45 6.68
CA LEU A 394 13.36 -38.25 5.83
C LEU A 394 13.97 -38.55 4.45
N ARG A 395 13.25 -38.24 3.37
CA ARG A 395 13.72 -38.43 1.99
C ARG A 395 14.39 -37.17 1.48
N GLY A 396 15.58 -37.29 0.88
CA GLY A 396 16.30 -36.17 0.26
C GLY A 396 17.52 -35.67 1.03
N LEU A 397 17.75 -36.16 2.25
CA LEU A 397 19.02 -35.94 2.96
C LEU A 397 20.12 -36.84 2.39
N THR A 398 21.34 -36.30 2.26
CA THR A 398 22.47 -37.02 1.68
C THR A 398 23.56 -37.33 2.72
N PRO A 399 24.28 -38.46 2.58
CA PRO A 399 25.47 -38.75 3.40
C PRO A 399 26.51 -37.64 3.37
N SER A 400 26.72 -37.00 2.21
CA SER A 400 27.67 -35.90 2.04
C SER A 400 27.23 -34.63 2.78
N GLY A 401 25.95 -34.25 2.69
CA GLY A 401 25.42 -33.10 3.43
C GLY A 401 25.49 -33.31 4.94
N LEU A 402 25.20 -34.53 5.42
CA LEU A 402 25.38 -34.86 6.83
C LEU A 402 26.85 -34.74 7.26
N PHE A 403 27.77 -35.25 6.44
CA PHE A 403 29.21 -35.15 6.71
C PHE A 403 29.68 -33.70 6.77
N ALA A 404 29.19 -32.83 5.87
CA ALA A 404 29.48 -31.40 5.89
C ALA A 404 28.97 -30.72 7.18
N VAL A 405 27.74 -31.02 7.61
CA VAL A 405 27.19 -30.46 8.86
C VAL A 405 27.93 -30.96 10.10
N VAL A 406 28.36 -32.23 10.12
CA VAL A 406 29.20 -32.77 11.21
C VAL A 406 30.58 -32.13 11.22
N ALA A 407 31.20 -31.90 10.06
CA ALA A 407 32.46 -31.18 9.97
C ALA A 407 32.32 -29.73 10.47
N TYR A 408 31.25 -29.04 10.07
CA TYR A 408 30.91 -27.71 10.55
C TYR A 408 30.67 -27.69 12.07
N LYS A 409 29.94 -28.67 12.64
CA LYS A 409 29.78 -28.80 14.10
C LYS A 409 31.12 -28.89 14.83
N ASN A 410 32.06 -29.64 14.28
CA ASN A 410 33.37 -29.87 14.87
C ASN A 410 34.28 -28.63 14.83
N THR A 411 34.04 -27.72 13.88
CA THR A 411 34.79 -26.46 13.76
C THR A 411 34.07 -25.27 14.40
N HIS A 412 32.73 -25.31 14.49
CA HIS A 412 31.85 -24.21 14.94
C HIS A 412 30.83 -24.68 15.99
N LEU A 413 31.32 -25.13 17.15
CA LEU A 413 30.47 -25.72 18.20
C LEU A 413 29.35 -24.79 18.70
N GLN A 414 29.67 -23.51 18.96
CA GLN A 414 28.69 -22.55 19.47
C GLN A 414 27.62 -22.19 18.43
N ASP A 415 28.03 -21.98 17.19
CA ASP A 415 27.11 -21.61 16.10
C ASP A 415 26.21 -22.79 15.71
N PHE A 416 26.72 -24.02 15.76
CA PHE A 416 25.92 -25.23 15.58
C PHE A 416 24.78 -25.35 16.59
N GLU A 417 24.98 -24.95 17.85
CA GLU A 417 23.90 -24.93 18.85
C GLU A 417 22.79 -23.92 18.49
N GLN A 418 23.14 -22.82 17.81
CA GLN A 418 22.19 -21.79 17.38
C GLN A 418 21.28 -22.25 16.23
N ILE A 419 21.64 -23.30 15.48
CA ILE A 419 20.78 -23.89 14.44
C ILE A 419 19.40 -24.25 15.01
N ARG A 420 19.35 -24.75 16.26
CA ARG A 420 18.10 -25.19 16.89
C ARG A 420 17.10 -24.04 17.11
N VAL A 421 17.61 -22.82 17.28
CA VAL A 421 16.80 -21.62 17.51
C VAL A 421 16.72 -20.73 16.28
N GLY A 422 17.24 -21.18 15.13
CA GLY A 422 17.22 -20.43 13.87
C GLY A 422 18.12 -19.19 13.86
N ALA A 423 19.14 -19.13 14.73
CA ALA A 423 19.99 -17.96 14.94
C ALA A 423 21.45 -18.19 14.48
N SER A 424 21.75 -19.30 13.79
CA SER A 424 23.10 -19.59 13.31
C SER A 424 23.51 -18.70 12.13
N VAL A 425 24.80 -18.69 11.80
CA VAL A 425 25.29 -18.08 10.56
C VAL A 425 24.63 -18.72 9.32
N LEU A 426 24.40 -20.05 9.35
CA LEU A 426 23.69 -20.76 8.28
C LEU A 426 22.23 -20.31 8.13
N ASP A 427 21.54 -20.00 9.23
CA ASP A 427 20.18 -19.43 9.18
C ASP A 427 20.18 -18.01 8.59
N THR A 428 21.23 -17.24 8.86
CA THR A 428 21.41 -15.91 8.27
C THR A 428 21.63 -16.00 6.77
N MET A 429 22.41 -16.98 6.31
CA MET A 429 22.61 -17.29 4.89
C MET A 429 21.31 -17.76 4.23
N TYR A 430 20.54 -18.62 4.90
CA TYR A 430 19.22 -19.05 4.46
C TYR A 430 18.27 -17.87 4.26
N ARG A 431 18.11 -16.99 5.25
CA ARG A 431 17.24 -15.82 5.11
C ARG A 431 17.69 -14.89 3.99
N ARG A 432 19.01 -14.66 3.84
CA ARG A 432 19.54 -13.83 2.74
C ARG A 432 19.29 -14.50 1.38
N SER A 433 19.49 -15.81 1.25
CA SER A 433 19.23 -16.54 -0.01
C SER A 433 17.76 -16.43 -0.41
N ARG A 434 16.82 -16.60 0.53
CA ARG A 434 15.38 -16.44 0.27
C ARG A 434 15.00 -15.03 -0.16
N ARG A 435 15.61 -13.99 0.41
CA ARG A 435 15.41 -12.60 -0.04
C ARG A 435 15.92 -12.34 -1.46
N ILE A 436 17.10 -12.85 -1.80
CA ILE A 436 17.66 -12.73 -3.16
C ILE A 436 16.75 -13.43 -4.17
N ILE A 437 16.29 -14.65 -3.86
CA ILE A 437 15.36 -15.39 -4.71
C ILE A 437 14.05 -14.61 -4.89
N ALA A 438 13.45 -14.10 -3.79
CA ALA A 438 12.21 -13.35 -3.87
C ALA A 438 12.34 -12.07 -4.72
N ALA A 439 13.43 -11.31 -4.56
CA ALA A 439 13.70 -10.13 -5.37
C ALA A 439 13.89 -10.46 -6.85
N GLY A 440 14.72 -11.47 -7.17
CA GLY A 440 14.92 -11.90 -8.55
C GLY A 440 13.65 -12.44 -9.21
N LEU A 441 12.77 -13.13 -8.46
CA LEU A 441 11.47 -13.57 -8.97
C LEU A 441 10.53 -12.39 -9.28
N ALA A 442 10.58 -11.32 -8.47
CA ALA A 442 9.81 -10.10 -8.75
C ALA A 442 10.30 -9.39 -10.01
N THR A 443 11.62 -9.24 -10.17
CA THR A 443 12.23 -8.65 -11.38
C THR A 443 11.91 -9.46 -12.64
N LEU A 444 11.95 -10.80 -12.55
CA LEU A 444 11.55 -11.67 -13.66
C LEU A 444 10.07 -11.57 -13.99
N ALA A 445 9.19 -11.43 -12.99
CA ALA A 445 7.76 -11.25 -13.22
C ALA A 445 7.45 -9.92 -13.92
N GLU A 446 8.11 -8.83 -13.51
CA GLU A 446 8.00 -7.52 -14.16
C GLU A 446 8.51 -7.57 -15.61
N SER A 447 9.71 -8.15 -15.82
CA SER A 447 10.27 -8.34 -17.16
C SER A 447 9.35 -9.18 -18.06
N LEU A 448 8.71 -10.20 -17.51
CA LEU A 448 7.79 -11.07 -18.23
C LEU A 448 6.49 -10.32 -18.59
N ALA A 449 5.95 -9.52 -17.67
CA ALA A 449 4.80 -8.65 -17.96
C ALA A 449 5.12 -7.61 -19.04
N GLU A 450 6.31 -7.00 -19.01
CA GLU A 450 6.77 -6.08 -20.06
C GLU A 450 6.92 -6.78 -21.42
N LEU A 451 7.49 -7.98 -21.45
CA LEU A 451 7.64 -8.78 -22.66
C LEU A 451 6.28 -9.24 -23.22
N GLU A 452 5.33 -9.60 -22.36
CA GLU A 452 3.96 -9.96 -22.74
C GLU A 452 3.16 -8.73 -23.22
N ALA A 453 3.30 -7.57 -22.58
CA ALA A 453 2.71 -6.31 -23.04
C ALA A 453 3.31 -5.84 -24.38
N SER A 454 4.61 -6.06 -24.58
CA SER A 454 5.30 -5.82 -25.86
C SER A 454 4.87 -6.79 -26.96
N GLN A 455 4.16 -7.87 -26.61
CA GLN A 455 3.58 -8.82 -27.54
C GLN A 455 2.28 -8.30 -28.19
N VAL A 456 1.77 -7.12 -27.79
CA VAL A 456 0.68 -6.40 -28.49
C VAL A 456 1.22 -5.81 -29.82
N PRO A 457 1.00 -6.47 -30.97
CA PRO A 457 1.81 -6.28 -32.17
C PRO A 457 1.10 -5.37 -33.19
N HIS A 458 0.71 -4.15 -32.78
CA HIS A 458 0.02 -3.22 -33.70
C HIS A 458 0.83 -2.01 -34.14
N THR A 459 1.67 -1.42 -33.29
CA THR A 459 2.33 -0.13 -33.64
C THR A 459 3.52 -0.30 -34.59
N ALA A 460 4.44 -1.23 -34.33
CA ALA A 460 5.64 -1.41 -35.16
C ALA A 460 5.39 -2.02 -36.56
N THR A 461 4.31 -2.79 -36.73
CA THR A 461 3.89 -3.36 -38.03
C THR A 461 3.12 -2.36 -38.88
N VAL A 462 2.32 -1.49 -38.26
CA VAL A 462 1.61 -0.40 -38.93
C VAL A 462 2.61 0.62 -39.47
N ASP A 463 3.55 1.10 -38.65
CA ASP A 463 4.57 2.06 -39.11
C ASP A 463 5.40 1.53 -40.30
N ARG A 464 5.73 0.22 -40.27
CA ARG A 464 6.43 -0.45 -41.38
C ARG A 464 5.56 -0.60 -42.63
N ALA A 465 4.28 -0.93 -42.46
CA ALA A 465 3.33 -1.06 -43.57
C ALA A 465 3.11 0.30 -44.27
N GLU A 466 3.00 1.37 -43.49
CA GLU A 466 2.92 2.73 -44.01
C GLU A 466 4.18 3.14 -44.77
N GLN A 467 5.35 2.88 -44.18
CA GLN A 467 6.64 3.18 -44.82
C GLN A 467 6.82 2.40 -46.15
N LEU A 468 6.52 1.10 -46.16
CA LEU A 468 6.63 0.27 -47.35
C LEU A 468 5.59 0.63 -48.42
N GLY A 469 4.35 0.91 -48.01
CA GLY A 469 3.29 1.38 -48.91
C GLY A 469 3.66 2.67 -49.62
N ALA A 470 4.25 3.63 -48.89
CA ALA A 470 4.74 4.88 -49.45
C ALA A 470 5.89 4.67 -50.44
N GLU A 471 6.85 3.80 -50.14
CA GLU A 471 7.97 3.51 -51.05
C GLU A 471 7.52 2.74 -52.31
N LEU A 472 6.53 1.84 -52.17
CA LEU A 472 5.93 1.15 -53.31
C LEU A 472 5.24 2.12 -54.27
N GLN A 473 4.48 3.09 -53.76
CA GLN A 473 3.87 4.14 -54.59
C GLN A 473 4.93 4.95 -55.32
N LYS A 474 5.97 5.44 -54.63
CA LYS A 474 7.08 6.19 -55.26
C LYS A 474 7.81 5.39 -56.34
N LEU A 475 7.93 4.07 -56.16
CA LEU A 475 8.51 3.19 -57.16
C LEU A 475 7.61 3.10 -58.39
N VAL A 476 6.32 2.84 -58.20
CA VAL A 476 5.33 2.75 -59.29
C VAL A 476 5.22 4.07 -60.06
N GLU A 477 5.19 5.22 -59.38
CA GLU A 477 5.16 6.54 -60.02
C GLU A 477 6.41 6.80 -60.88
N ARG A 478 7.60 6.44 -60.37
CA ARG A 478 8.86 6.54 -61.14
C ARG A 478 8.86 5.67 -62.38
N TRP A 479 8.28 4.48 -62.30
CA TRP A 479 8.23 3.55 -63.43
C TRP A 479 7.20 3.96 -64.48
N LEU A 480 6.00 4.36 -64.04
CA LEU A 480 4.94 4.85 -64.95
C LEU A 480 5.36 6.12 -65.70
N SER A 481 6.01 7.06 -65.02
CA SER A 481 6.54 8.28 -65.66
C SER A 481 7.62 7.98 -66.71
N ARG A 482 8.52 7.01 -66.45
CA ARG A 482 9.52 6.55 -67.44
C ARG A 482 8.89 5.86 -68.65
N MET A 483 7.73 5.23 -68.47
CA MET A 483 6.96 4.60 -69.56
C MET A 483 6.04 5.58 -70.30
N GLY A 484 6.04 6.88 -69.95
CA GLY A 484 5.21 7.89 -70.59
C GLY A 484 3.71 7.74 -70.30
N ARG A 485 3.33 7.02 -69.23
CA ARG A 485 1.94 6.80 -68.83
C ARG A 485 1.49 7.83 -67.77
N PRO A 486 0.22 8.28 -67.80
CA PRO A 486 -0.30 9.21 -66.80
C PRO A 486 -0.36 8.55 -65.41
N ILE A 487 0.11 9.28 -64.39
CA ILE A 487 0.33 8.76 -63.03
C ILE A 487 -1.00 8.50 -62.29
N HIS A 488 -2.09 9.16 -62.68
CA HIS A 488 -3.32 9.24 -61.88
C HIS A 488 -4.23 7.98 -61.89
N ASN A 489 -3.90 6.92 -62.64
CA ASN A 489 -4.80 5.76 -62.84
C ASN A 489 -4.22 4.40 -62.41
N ALA A 490 -3.11 4.38 -61.64
CA ALA A 490 -2.52 3.12 -61.18
C ALA A 490 -3.37 2.48 -60.07
N SER A 491 -3.76 1.23 -60.27
CA SER A 491 -4.45 0.40 -59.28
C SER A 491 -3.62 -0.83 -58.94
N PHE A 492 -3.64 -1.25 -57.68
CA PHE A 492 -2.91 -2.41 -57.19
C PHE A 492 -3.88 -3.58 -57.07
N VAL A 493 -3.58 -4.73 -57.69
CA VAL A 493 -4.39 -5.93 -57.57
C VAL A 493 -3.52 -7.04 -56.97
N LEU A 494 -4.02 -7.67 -55.91
CA LEU A 494 -3.32 -8.74 -55.20
C LEU A 494 -4.36 -9.80 -54.84
N ALA A 495 -4.05 -11.07 -55.17
CA ALA A 495 -4.96 -12.21 -54.98
C ALA A 495 -6.36 -12.02 -55.60
N GLY A 496 -6.48 -11.23 -56.68
CA GLY A 496 -7.75 -10.95 -57.36
C GLY A 496 -8.61 -9.85 -56.71
N ARG A 497 -8.19 -9.27 -55.59
CA ARG A 497 -8.80 -8.07 -54.97
C ARG A 497 -8.05 -6.82 -55.44
N GLN A 498 -8.78 -5.76 -55.73
CA GLN A 498 -8.22 -4.45 -56.00
C GLN A 498 -8.02 -3.68 -54.68
N TRP A 499 -6.84 -3.09 -54.53
CA TRP A 499 -6.37 -2.35 -53.37
C TRP A 499 -6.14 -0.90 -53.78
N THR A 500 -6.66 0.03 -52.99
CA THR A 500 -6.48 1.48 -53.15
C THR A 500 -5.11 1.92 -52.63
N SER A 501 -4.68 3.13 -53.01
CA SER A 501 -3.42 3.73 -52.54
C SER A 501 -3.28 3.75 -51.02
N ASN A 502 -4.38 3.98 -50.28
CA ASN A 502 -4.35 3.96 -48.81
C ASN A 502 -4.33 2.54 -48.24
N GLU A 503 -5.03 1.59 -48.88
CA GLU A 503 -5.03 0.19 -48.40
C GLU A 503 -3.68 -0.49 -48.59
N VAL A 504 -2.85 -0.03 -49.54
CA VAL A 504 -1.46 -0.49 -49.74
C VAL A 504 -0.54 -0.14 -48.56
N MET A 505 -0.95 0.78 -47.68
CA MET A 505 -0.24 1.14 -46.45
C MET A 505 -0.62 0.26 -45.25
N THR A 506 -1.53 -0.71 -45.43
CA THR A 506 -2.02 -1.56 -44.33
C THR A 506 -1.20 -2.83 -44.17
N VAL A 507 -1.20 -3.36 -42.95
CA VAL A 507 -0.55 -4.62 -42.60
C VAL A 507 -1.11 -5.79 -43.43
N GLU A 508 -2.43 -5.80 -43.68
CA GLU A 508 -3.15 -6.84 -44.44
C GLU A 508 -2.61 -6.98 -45.88
N PHE A 509 -2.34 -5.85 -46.54
CA PHE A 509 -1.80 -5.85 -47.90
C PHE A 509 -0.42 -6.51 -47.97
N TRP A 510 0.47 -6.14 -47.04
CA TRP A 510 1.85 -6.62 -47.04
C TRP A 510 2.00 -8.06 -46.55
N GLU A 511 1.13 -8.49 -45.63
CA GLU A 511 1.02 -9.90 -45.24
C GLU A 511 0.66 -10.77 -46.45
N GLN A 512 -0.32 -10.35 -47.25
CA GLN A 512 -0.69 -11.07 -48.47
C GLN A 512 0.40 -11.02 -49.56
N ALA A 513 1.08 -9.88 -49.72
CA ALA A 513 2.09 -9.71 -50.77
C ALA A 513 3.37 -10.52 -50.49
N ILE A 514 3.73 -10.69 -49.21
CA ILE A 514 5.00 -11.31 -48.80
C ILE A 514 4.80 -12.78 -48.38
N ASP A 515 3.81 -13.09 -47.54
CA ASP A 515 3.66 -14.42 -46.96
C ASP A 515 2.81 -15.35 -47.85
N SER A 516 1.83 -14.82 -48.58
CA SER A 516 1.03 -15.62 -49.53
C SER A 516 1.72 -15.84 -50.88
N GLY A 517 2.81 -15.11 -51.15
CA GLY A 517 3.59 -15.21 -52.38
C GLY A 517 2.87 -14.75 -53.65
N HIS A 518 1.71 -14.09 -53.53
CA HIS A 518 0.99 -13.53 -54.67
C HIS A 518 1.71 -12.29 -55.19
N PRO A 519 1.96 -12.17 -56.51
CA PRO A 519 2.57 -10.97 -57.07
C PRO A 519 1.56 -9.82 -57.04
N ILE A 520 2.06 -8.61 -56.75
CA ILE A 520 1.30 -7.37 -56.84
C ILE A 520 1.19 -6.99 -58.32
N GLU A 521 -0.02 -7.00 -58.88
CA GLU A 521 -0.31 -6.53 -60.23
C GLU A 521 -0.56 -5.02 -60.20
N VAL A 522 0.23 -4.25 -60.95
CA VAL A 522 -0.01 -2.82 -61.16
C VAL A 522 -0.77 -2.64 -62.48
N ARG A 523 -1.98 -2.09 -62.42
CA ARG A 523 -2.88 -1.93 -63.56
C ARG A 523 -3.20 -0.47 -63.85
N ASP A 524 -3.32 -0.12 -65.13
CA ASP A 524 -3.75 1.19 -65.62
C ASP A 524 -4.99 1.00 -66.49
N SER A 525 -6.12 1.59 -66.10
CA SER A 525 -7.36 1.60 -66.91
C SER A 525 -7.84 0.20 -67.36
N SER A 526 -7.55 -0.84 -66.56
CA SER A 526 -7.79 -2.29 -66.79
C SER A 526 -6.67 -3.08 -67.49
N ASP A 527 -5.63 -2.43 -68.02
CA ASP A 527 -4.46 -3.11 -68.58
C ASP A 527 -3.40 -3.41 -67.50
N LEU A 528 -2.89 -4.64 -67.49
CA LEU A 528 -1.74 -5.00 -66.65
C LEU A 528 -0.47 -4.31 -67.17
N VAL A 529 0.15 -3.47 -66.33
CA VAL A 529 1.37 -2.75 -66.68
C VAL A 529 2.60 -3.58 -66.35
N PHE A 530 2.71 -4.05 -65.10
CA PHE A 530 3.75 -4.96 -64.63
C PHE A 530 3.34 -5.63 -63.32
N THR A 531 4.08 -6.67 -62.93
CA THR A 531 3.88 -7.42 -61.68
C THR A 531 5.12 -7.34 -60.80
N LEU A 532 4.93 -7.09 -59.51
CA LEU A 532 6.00 -7.09 -58.51
C LEU A 532 5.84 -8.31 -57.59
N SER A 533 6.79 -9.23 -57.65
CA SER A 533 6.86 -10.34 -56.68
C SER A 533 7.57 -9.90 -55.40
N ALA A 534 7.40 -10.64 -54.30
CA ALA A 534 8.14 -10.41 -53.06
C ALA A 534 9.68 -10.44 -53.26
N ALA A 535 10.18 -11.23 -54.24
CA ALA A 535 11.60 -11.25 -54.58
C ALA A 535 12.04 -9.96 -55.28
N THR A 536 11.23 -9.46 -56.22
CA THR A 536 11.48 -8.22 -56.96
C THR A 536 11.42 -7.00 -56.04
N LEU A 537 10.46 -6.95 -55.12
CA LEU A 537 10.37 -5.89 -54.11
C LEU A 537 11.60 -5.84 -53.21
N ARG A 538 12.19 -7.00 -52.86
CA ARG A 538 13.43 -7.07 -52.07
C ARG A 538 14.65 -6.56 -52.85
N GLU A 539 14.70 -6.80 -54.15
CA GLU A 539 15.77 -6.26 -55.01
C GLU A 539 15.66 -4.74 -55.17
N ASP A 540 14.44 -4.21 -55.33
CA ASP A 540 14.23 -2.78 -55.61
C ASP A 540 14.14 -1.89 -54.36
N LEU A 541 13.58 -2.38 -53.24
CA LEU A 541 13.37 -1.63 -51.99
C LEU A 541 14.35 -2.03 -50.87
N GLY A 542 15.19 -3.05 -51.09
CA GLY A 542 16.26 -3.46 -50.18
C GLY A 542 15.78 -4.08 -48.86
N SER A 543 16.54 -3.87 -47.78
CA SER A 543 16.35 -4.53 -46.47
C SER A 543 15.08 -4.14 -45.72
N ILE A 544 14.32 -3.16 -46.22
CA ILE A 544 13.04 -2.74 -45.63
C ILE A 544 11.96 -3.82 -45.85
N VAL A 545 12.04 -4.61 -46.92
CA VAL A 545 11.08 -5.70 -47.22
C VAL A 545 11.51 -6.98 -46.47
N PRO A 546 10.73 -7.45 -45.47
CA PRO A 546 11.10 -8.63 -44.68
C PRO A 546 10.97 -9.93 -45.50
N GLY A 547 11.65 -10.99 -45.05
CA GLY A 547 11.56 -12.33 -45.67
C GLY A 547 10.26 -13.08 -45.37
N SER A 548 9.57 -12.70 -44.30
CA SER A 548 8.21 -13.11 -43.92
C SER A 548 7.61 -12.01 -43.05
N TRP A 549 6.35 -11.66 -43.23
CA TRP A 549 5.68 -10.59 -42.49
C TRP A 549 5.47 -10.96 -41.01
N VAL A 550 5.17 -12.24 -40.73
CA VAL A 550 4.82 -12.73 -39.38
C VAL A 550 6.02 -13.19 -38.53
N ALA A 551 7.13 -13.69 -39.10
CA ALA A 551 8.00 -14.61 -38.34
C ALA A 551 9.25 -14.04 -37.60
N ARG A 552 9.66 -12.77 -37.78
CA ARG A 552 10.91 -12.25 -37.15
C ARG A 552 10.74 -11.31 -35.94
N ALA A 553 9.59 -10.65 -35.77
CA ALA A 553 9.38 -9.78 -34.60
C ALA A 553 8.80 -10.54 -33.39
N SER A 554 8.05 -11.61 -33.64
CA SER A 554 7.37 -12.43 -32.61
C SER A 554 8.23 -13.58 -32.09
N GLY A 555 9.23 -14.05 -32.85
CA GLY A 555 10.10 -15.17 -32.47
C GLY A 555 11.04 -14.86 -31.31
N ASP A 556 11.74 -13.71 -31.35
CA ASP A 556 12.72 -13.33 -30.34
C ASP A 556 12.06 -13.00 -28.99
N VAL A 557 10.92 -12.30 -29.01
CA VAL A 557 10.12 -12.02 -27.79
C VAL A 557 9.57 -13.32 -27.20
N ARG A 558 9.08 -14.26 -28.02
CA ARG A 558 8.60 -15.55 -27.52
C ARG A 558 9.72 -16.37 -26.88
N LEU A 559 10.92 -16.37 -27.46
CA LEU A 559 12.10 -17.02 -26.88
C LEU A 559 12.53 -16.33 -25.57
N ALA A 560 12.43 -15.00 -25.48
CA ALA A 560 12.70 -14.25 -24.25
C ALA A 560 11.69 -14.56 -23.14
N ILE A 561 10.39 -14.67 -23.46
CA ILE A 561 9.35 -15.10 -22.51
C ILE A 561 9.61 -16.53 -22.03
N GLU A 562 9.91 -17.46 -22.94
CA GLU A 562 10.21 -18.84 -22.57
C GLU A 562 11.45 -18.93 -21.68
N LYS A 563 12.49 -18.16 -22.00
CA LYS A 563 13.69 -18.05 -21.18
C LYS A 563 13.39 -17.46 -19.81
N ALA A 564 12.65 -16.35 -19.73
CA ALA A 564 12.29 -15.72 -18.45
C ALA A 564 11.45 -16.68 -17.56
N ARG A 565 10.54 -17.46 -18.16
CA ARG A 565 9.78 -18.51 -17.45
C ARG A 565 10.69 -19.64 -16.96
N GLN A 566 11.67 -20.05 -17.76
CA GLN A 566 12.66 -21.03 -17.35
C GLN A 566 13.52 -20.51 -16.20
N ASP A 567 14.07 -19.30 -16.31
CA ASP A 567 14.87 -18.64 -15.29
C ASP A 567 14.07 -18.50 -13.99
N GLN A 568 12.77 -18.21 -14.06
CA GLN A 568 11.87 -18.16 -12.91
C GLN A 568 11.73 -19.53 -12.21
N GLN A 569 11.58 -20.62 -12.98
CA GLN A 569 11.50 -21.97 -12.42
C GLN A 569 12.82 -22.43 -11.79
N GLU A 570 13.95 -22.11 -12.43
CA GLU A 570 15.29 -22.41 -11.91
C GLU A 570 15.54 -21.64 -10.60
N LEU A 571 15.24 -20.34 -10.57
CA LEU A 571 15.42 -19.49 -9.39
C LEU A 571 14.52 -19.91 -8.23
N ARG A 572 13.27 -20.34 -8.48
CA ARG A 572 12.38 -20.88 -7.42
C ARG A 572 13.00 -22.09 -6.71
N ARG A 573 13.75 -22.92 -7.43
CA ARG A 573 14.37 -24.15 -6.91
C ARG A 573 15.77 -23.94 -6.36
N ALA A 574 16.39 -22.79 -6.64
CA ALA A 574 17.77 -22.46 -6.30
C ALA A 574 18.09 -22.71 -4.81
N ASP A 575 19.28 -23.26 -4.58
CA ASP A 575 19.93 -23.39 -3.28
C ASP A 575 21.16 -22.46 -3.21
N PHE A 576 21.94 -22.54 -2.14
CA PHE A 576 23.11 -21.68 -1.92
C PHE A 576 24.13 -21.72 -3.06
N VAL A 577 24.37 -22.89 -3.64
CA VAL A 577 25.35 -23.05 -4.75
C VAL A 577 24.88 -22.35 -6.02
N ASP A 578 23.58 -22.39 -6.28
CA ASP A 578 22.97 -21.74 -7.46
C ASP A 578 23.05 -20.22 -7.30
N LEU A 579 22.87 -19.69 -6.10
CA LEU A 579 23.07 -18.25 -5.85
C LEU A 579 24.54 -17.83 -5.83
N ALA A 580 25.46 -18.73 -5.46
CA ALA A 580 26.89 -18.47 -5.55
C ALA A 580 27.39 -18.40 -7.01
N ARG A 581 26.64 -18.98 -7.96
CA ARG A 581 26.90 -18.95 -9.40
C ARG A 581 25.59 -18.78 -10.17
N PRO A 582 24.95 -17.60 -10.05
CA PRO A 582 23.59 -17.43 -10.53
C PRO A 582 23.55 -17.50 -12.07
N PRO A 583 22.51 -18.13 -12.65
CA PRO A 583 22.37 -18.26 -14.10
C PRO A 583 22.14 -16.91 -14.79
N MET A 584 21.71 -15.91 -14.02
CA MET A 584 21.45 -14.53 -14.42
C MET A 584 21.95 -13.55 -13.34
N PRO A 585 22.19 -12.27 -13.68
CA PRO A 585 22.39 -11.23 -12.68
C PRO A 585 21.18 -11.16 -11.74
N LEU A 586 21.45 -11.05 -10.45
CA LEU A 586 20.44 -10.91 -9.40
C LEU A 586 20.69 -9.59 -8.69
N GLU A 587 19.62 -8.90 -8.35
CA GLU A 587 19.67 -7.65 -7.59
C GLU A 587 18.89 -7.81 -6.29
N LEU A 588 19.33 -7.12 -5.24
CA LEU A 588 18.62 -7.04 -3.98
C LEU A 588 18.75 -5.63 -3.43
N ASP A 589 17.62 -4.97 -3.17
CA ASP A 589 17.53 -3.59 -2.72
C ASP A 589 18.18 -2.57 -3.70
N GLY A 590 18.20 -2.89 -5.00
CA GLY A 590 18.74 -2.04 -6.07
C GLY A 590 20.26 -2.14 -6.26
N GLU A 591 20.92 -3.12 -5.62
CA GLU A 591 22.34 -3.41 -5.79
C GLU A 591 22.57 -4.84 -6.31
N ASP A 592 23.67 -5.05 -7.03
CA ASP A 592 24.11 -6.37 -7.49
C ASP A 592 24.28 -7.34 -6.31
N ALA A 593 23.52 -8.45 -6.34
CA ALA A 593 23.52 -9.46 -5.29
C ALA A 593 24.63 -10.50 -5.51
N ASP A 594 25.88 -10.16 -5.20
CA ASP A 594 26.99 -11.13 -5.13
C ASP A 594 26.91 -11.99 -3.86
N PHE A 595 26.15 -13.08 -3.90
CA PHE A 595 25.99 -13.99 -2.77
C PHE A 595 27.32 -14.61 -2.33
N ALA A 596 28.19 -15.00 -3.28
CA ALA A 596 29.48 -15.61 -2.95
C ALA A 596 30.45 -14.61 -2.30
N GLY A 597 30.49 -13.37 -2.79
CA GLY A 597 31.22 -12.26 -2.16
C GLY A 597 30.68 -11.92 -0.77
N TRP A 598 29.36 -11.89 -0.60
CA TRP A 598 28.71 -11.64 0.68
C TRP A 598 28.97 -12.76 1.71
N VAL A 599 28.93 -14.03 1.29
CA VAL A 599 29.30 -15.17 2.15
C VAL A 599 30.74 -15.02 2.64
N LYS A 600 31.68 -14.65 1.74
CA LYS A 600 33.09 -14.43 2.10
C LYS A 600 33.29 -13.30 3.10
N SER A 601 32.53 -12.21 3.00
CA SER A 601 32.65 -11.08 3.93
C SER A 601 31.94 -11.32 5.26
N THR A 602 30.87 -12.13 5.27
CA THR A 602 30.08 -12.41 6.48
C THR A 602 30.81 -13.35 7.44
N VAL A 603 31.55 -14.32 6.91
CA VAL A 603 32.27 -15.33 7.70
C VAL A 603 33.77 -15.05 7.76
N ASP A 604 34.15 -13.77 7.86
CA ASP A 604 35.54 -13.29 7.76
C ASP A 604 36.53 -14.20 8.54
N GLY A 605 37.45 -14.82 7.80
CA GLY A 605 38.46 -15.74 8.35
C GLY A 605 38.11 -17.24 8.37
N ASP A 606 36.93 -17.68 7.91
CA ASP A 606 36.59 -19.11 7.80
C ASP A 606 36.45 -19.62 6.35
N PRO A 607 37.56 -20.08 5.73
CA PRO A 607 37.55 -20.57 4.37
C PRO A 607 36.87 -21.95 4.22
N LEU A 608 36.62 -22.69 5.31
CA LEU A 608 35.92 -23.97 5.25
C LEU A 608 34.44 -23.76 4.96
N LEU A 609 33.77 -22.88 5.70
CA LEU A 609 32.34 -22.63 5.51
C LEU A 609 32.05 -22.01 4.14
N VAL A 610 32.92 -21.10 3.67
CA VAL A 610 32.84 -20.54 2.32
C VAL A 610 32.88 -21.65 1.25
N ASP A 611 33.87 -22.54 1.32
CA ASP A 611 34.01 -23.63 0.35
C ASP A 611 32.83 -24.61 0.44
N LEU A 612 32.36 -24.97 1.65
CA LEU A 612 31.22 -25.87 1.82
C LEU A 612 29.93 -25.33 1.19
N ILE A 613 29.69 -24.02 1.28
CA ILE A 613 28.49 -23.39 0.72
C ILE A 613 28.64 -23.16 -0.79
N CYS A 614 29.76 -22.58 -1.22
CA CYS A 614 29.96 -22.19 -2.62
C CYS A 614 30.25 -23.37 -3.55
N GLU A 615 30.60 -24.54 -3.00
CA GLU A 615 30.69 -25.81 -3.73
C GLU A 615 29.40 -26.66 -3.60
N GLY A 616 28.37 -26.21 -2.89
CA GLY A 616 27.08 -26.91 -2.77
C GLY A 616 27.11 -28.16 -1.89
N LEU A 617 28.02 -28.20 -0.92
CA LEU A 617 28.16 -29.31 0.03
C LEU A 617 27.32 -29.10 1.30
N LEU A 618 27.02 -27.83 1.62
CA LEU A 618 25.98 -27.42 2.56
C LEU A 618 24.83 -26.77 1.77
N ASP A 619 23.62 -27.21 2.07
CA ASP A 619 22.39 -26.81 1.40
C ASP A 619 21.39 -26.22 2.41
N ARG A 620 20.23 -25.78 1.92
CA ARG A 620 19.13 -25.28 2.75
C ARG A 620 18.59 -26.26 3.79
N ASN A 621 18.89 -27.55 3.66
CA ASN A 621 18.43 -28.60 4.57
C ASN A 621 19.36 -28.79 5.78
N PHE A 622 20.38 -27.95 5.97
CA PHE A 622 21.28 -27.97 7.14
C PHE A 622 20.58 -28.17 8.51
N PRO A 623 19.40 -27.59 8.80
CA PRO A 623 18.76 -27.77 10.10
C PRO A 623 18.31 -29.21 10.34
N LEU A 624 17.97 -29.92 9.26
CA LEU A 624 17.50 -31.30 9.31
C LEU A 624 18.62 -32.27 9.66
N TYR A 625 19.87 -31.94 9.33
CA TYR A 625 21.05 -32.69 9.73
C TYR A 625 21.50 -32.40 11.17
N ALA A 626 20.94 -31.37 11.83
CA ALA A 626 21.27 -31.01 13.21
C ALA A 626 20.31 -31.60 14.25
N SER A 627 19.18 -32.18 13.80
CA SER A 627 18.09 -32.65 14.68
C SER A 627 17.63 -34.06 14.34
N GLN A 628 17.13 -34.78 15.36
CA GLN A 628 16.52 -36.09 15.16
C GLN A 628 15.00 -35.96 15.12
N PHE A 629 14.38 -36.50 14.07
CA PHE A 629 12.92 -36.50 13.89
C PHE A 629 12.36 -37.91 14.11
N TYR A 630 11.33 -38.03 14.94
CA TYR A 630 10.73 -39.32 15.31
C TYR A 630 9.39 -39.52 14.59
N GLY A 631 9.25 -40.61 13.83
CA GLY A 631 7.97 -41.04 13.27
C GLY A 631 7.41 -40.13 12.16
N VAL A 632 8.17 -39.13 11.71
CA VAL A 632 7.81 -38.27 10.59
C VAL A 632 8.29 -38.93 9.31
N ILE A 633 7.38 -39.16 8.36
CA ILE A 633 7.69 -39.55 6.99
C ILE A 633 7.43 -38.32 6.12
N ALA A 634 8.48 -37.58 5.79
CA ALA A 634 8.39 -36.37 4.98
C ALA A 634 9.57 -36.25 4.02
N SER A 635 9.43 -35.42 2.98
CA SER A 635 10.59 -34.97 2.20
C SER A 635 11.40 -33.96 3.00
N ALA A 636 12.69 -33.84 2.70
CA ALA A 636 13.56 -32.82 3.27
C ALA A 636 13.03 -31.41 2.95
N ASN A 637 12.48 -31.20 1.76
CA ASN A 637 11.90 -29.91 1.36
C ASN A 637 10.69 -29.51 2.23
N ALA A 638 9.73 -30.43 2.42
CA ALA A 638 8.57 -30.18 3.28
C ALA A 638 8.99 -29.93 4.73
N MET A 639 9.92 -30.73 5.26
CA MET A 639 10.38 -30.58 6.64
C MET A 639 11.20 -29.30 6.84
N THR A 640 12.01 -28.89 5.84
CA THR A 640 12.71 -27.62 5.86
C THR A 640 11.71 -26.46 5.92
N TYR A 641 10.61 -26.51 5.15
CA TYR A 641 9.56 -25.51 5.26
C TYR A 641 8.92 -25.46 6.66
N VAL A 642 8.61 -26.63 7.24
CA VAL A 642 8.05 -26.71 8.60
C VAL A 642 9.01 -26.08 9.63
N VAL A 643 10.31 -26.37 9.55
CA VAL A 643 11.29 -25.87 10.52
C VAL A 643 11.61 -24.39 10.29
N GLN A 644 11.81 -23.96 9.05
CA GLN A 644 12.32 -22.62 8.71
C GLN A 644 11.24 -21.56 8.51
N HIS A 645 9.99 -21.95 8.24
CA HIS A 645 8.90 -21.01 7.97
C HIS A 645 7.72 -21.18 8.94
N LEU A 646 7.26 -22.42 9.13
CA LEU A 646 6.09 -22.66 9.97
C LEU A 646 6.39 -22.48 11.47
N GLN A 647 7.44 -23.11 11.99
CA GLN A 647 7.79 -23.03 13.43
C GLN A 647 8.39 -21.68 13.84
N THR A 648 9.00 -20.96 12.89
CA THR A 648 9.63 -19.65 13.11
C THR A 648 8.66 -18.50 12.87
N GLU A 649 7.43 -18.76 12.42
CA GLU A 649 6.44 -17.75 12.01
C GLU A 649 7.02 -16.76 10.97
N SER A 650 7.77 -17.31 10.00
CA SER A 650 8.43 -16.52 8.95
C SER A 650 7.94 -16.97 7.57
N PRO A 651 6.91 -16.33 7.01
CA PRO A 651 6.31 -16.78 5.76
C PRO A 651 7.23 -16.65 4.55
N ASP A 652 7.05 -17.54 3.58
CA ASP A 652 7.70 -17.46 2.28
C ASP A 652 6.73 -17.92 1.18
N ILE A 653 6.23 -16.92 0.45
CA ILE A 653 5.25 -17.15 -0.62
C ILE A 653 5.80 -18.02 -1.75
N ASN A 654 7.11 -17.94 -2.00
CA ASN A 654 7.80 -18.52 -3.15
C ASN A 654 8.56 -19.80 -2.79
N TYR A 655 8.41 -20.33 -1.57
CA TYR A 655 9.06 -21.58 -1.21
C TYR A 655 8.50 -22.73 -2.08
N PRO A 656 9.35 -23.50 -2.77
CA PRO A 656 8.92 -24.43 -3.80
C PRO A 656 8.40 -25.74 -3.19
N LEU A 657 7.19 -25.75 -2.64
CA LEU A 657 6.53 -26.98 -2.20
C LEU A 657 5.95 -27.73 -3.40
N LEU A 658 6.13 -29.06 -3.42
CA LEU A 658 5.43 -29.92 -4.37
C LEU A 658 4.00 -30.20 -3.90
N PRO A 659 3.04 -30.47 -4.80
CA PRO A 659 1.65 -30.77 -4.42
C PRO A 659 1.49 -31.95 -3.46
N ASP A 660 2.38 -32.95 -3.51
CA ASP A 660 2.36 -34.09 -2.57
C ASP A 660 2.98 -33.78 -1.20
N GLU A 661 3.70 -32.66 -1.09
CA GLU A 661 4.34 -32.20 0.14
C GLU A 661 3.41 -31.36 1.03
N VAL A 662 2.50 -30.60 0.42
CA VAL A 662 1.55 -29.72 1.13
C VAL A 662 0.71 -30.46 2.18
N PRO A 663 0.09 -31.63 1.90
CA PRO A 663 -0.63 -32.39 2.94
C PRO A 663 0.27 -32.80 4.11
N THR A 664 1.55 -33.07 3.83
CA THR A 664 2.53 -33.43 4.86
C THR A 664 2.85 -32.22 5.75
N VAL A 665 3.06 -31.04 5.15
CA VAL A 665 3.27 -29.77 5.88
C VAL A 665 2.08 -29.47 6.79
N LEU A 666 0.85 -29.56 6.27
CA LEU A 666 -0.38 -29.31 7.04
C LEU A 666 -0.54 -30.31 8.19
N THR A 667 -0.21 -31.59 7.98
CA THR A 667 -0.27 -32.62 9.02
C THR A 667 0.75 -32.37 10.13
N LEU A 668 1.97 -31.92 9.78
CA LEU A 668 3.04 -31.62 10.73
C LEU A 668 2.80 -30.33 11.52
N GLY A 669 2.10 -29.36 10.93
CA GLY A 669 1.67 -28.14 11.62
C GLY A 669 0.60 -28.36 12.70
N GLY A 670 -0.13 -29.48 12.64
CA GLY A 670 -1.16 -29.82 13.61
C GLY A 670 -2.42 -28.95 13.51
N GLU A 671 -3.24 -28.95 14.56
CA GLU A 671 -4.56 -28.29 14.55
C GLU A 671 -4.49 -26.75 14.43
N HIS A 672 -3.40 -26.13 14.89
CA HIS A 672 -3.23 -24.68 14.91
C HIS A 672 -2.49 -24.14 13.68
N VAL A 673 -2.25 -24.97 12.66
CA VAL A 673 -1.52 -24.55 11.44
C VAL A 673 -2.21 -23.39 10.71
N PHE A 674 -3.54 -23.32 10.78
CA PHE A 674 -4.34 -22.23 10.20
C PHE A 674 -4.37 -20.97 11.06
N GLU A 675 -3.70 -20.95 12.21
CA GLU A 675 -3.49 -19.74 13.01
C GLU A 675 -2.09 -19.13 12.79
N SER A 676 -1.19 -19.88 12.15
CA SER A 676 0.23 -19.52 11.96
C SER A 676 0.43 -18.71 10.68
N VAL A 677 1.10 -17.55 10.77
CA VAL A 677 1.47 -16.76 9.57
C VAL A 677 2.46 -17.52 8.70
N GLY A 678 3.17 -18.50 9.26
CA GLY A 678 4.10 -19.36 8.54
C GLY A 678 3.48 -20.19 7.40
N ILE A 679 2.15 -20.30 7.30
CA ILE A 679 1.45 -21.01 6.21
C ILE A 679 1.33 -20.19 4.91
N PHE A 680 1.63 -18.89 4.92
CA PHE A 680 1.53 -18.03 3.73
C PHE A 680 2.51 -18.48 2.61
N ASN A 681 2.07 -19.41 1.79
CA ASN A 681 2.77 -19.98 0.65
C ASN A 681 1.80 -20.25 -0.50
N ALA A 682 2.23 -19.89 -1.72
CA ALA A 682 1.37 -19.99 -2.89
C ALA A 682 0.92 -21.43 -3.17
N ALA A 683 1.80 -22.43 -3.06
CA ALA A 683 1.44 -23.82 -3.33
C ALA A 683 0.45 -24.39 -2.30
N ILE A 684 0.55 -23.96 -1.03
CA ILE A 684 -0.42 -24.35 0.00
C ILE A 684 -1.80 -23.75 -0.33
N TYR A 685 -1.85 -22.47 -0.66
CA TYR A 685 -3.10 -21.79 -1.02
C TYR A 685 -3.70 -22.33 -2.32
N ASP A 686 -2.89 -22.56 -3.35
CA ASP A 686 -3.33 -23.13 -4.61
C ASP A 686 -4.06 -24.46 -4.38
N GLN A 687 -3.49 -25.35 -3.55
CA GLN A 687 -4.13 -26.61 -3.22
C GLN A 687 -5.38 -26.43 -2.36
N LEU A 688 -5.32 -25.63 -1.28
CA LEU A 688 -6.46 -25.45 -0.38
C LEU A 688 -7.66 -24.78 -1.06
N LEU A 689 -7.41 -23.88 -2.03
CA LEU A 689 -8.44 -23.24 -2.83
C LEU A 689 -9.00 -24.20 -3.89
N ALA A 690 -8.15 -25.00 -4.53
CA ALA A 690 -8.57 -26.02 -5.49
C ALA A 690 -9.43 -27.13 -4.83
N ASP A 691 -9.09 -27.51 -3.60
CA ASP A 691 -9.81 -28.53 -2.81
C ASP A 691 -11.04 -27.95 -2.07
N ASP A 692 -11.30 -26.64 -2.16
CA ASP A 692 -12.33 -25.91 -1.40
C ASP A 692 -12.31 -26.21 0.11
N ASP A 693 -11.12 -26.25 0.71
CA ASP A 693 -10.95 -26.65 2.11
C ASP A 693 -11.53 -25.59 3.06
N PRO A 694 -12.54 -25.90 3.89
CA PRO A 694 -13.18 -24.92 4.77
C PRO A 694 -12.24 -24.44 5.89
N ARG A 695 -11.19 -25.20 6.23
CA ARG A 695 -10.23 -24.80 7.27
C ARG A 695 -9.43 -23.54 6.90
N LEU A 696 -9.32 -23.25 5.61
CA LEU A 696 -8.68 -22.03 5.12
C LEU A 696 -9.41 -20.76 5.60
N ASP A 697 -10.73 -20.80 5.85
CA ASP A 697 -11.50 -19.63 6.29
C ASP A 697 -10.99 -19.06 7.62
N THR A 698 -10.51 -19.91 8.53
CA THR A 698 -9.86 -19.47 9.79
C THR A 698 -8.63 -18.63 9.50
N HIS A 699 -7.84 -19.01 8.49
CA HIS A 699 -6.64 -18.28 8.11
C HIS A 699 -6.96 -17.01 7.30
N LEU A 700 -8.02 -17.02 6.48
CA LEU A 700 -8.48 -15.81 5.77
C LEU A 700 -8.88 -14.69 6.74
N GLN A 701 -9.33 -15.02 7.95
CA GLN A 701 -9.60 -14.02 8.99
C GLN A 701 -8.32 -13.30 9.46
N ILE A 702 -7.15 -13.94 9.39
CA ILE A 702 -5.86 -13.30 9.70
C ILE A 702 -5.50 -12.28 8.63
N ILE A 703 -5.73 -12.60 7.35
CA ILE A 703 -5.59 -11.64 6.23
C ILE A 703 -6.58 -10.48 6.43
N ALA A 704 -7.86 -10.79 6.70
CA ALA A 704 -8.90 -9.79 6.92
C ALA A 704 -8.65 -8.87 8.12
N ALA A 705 -7.90 -9.34 9.14
CA ALA A 705 -7.47 -8.53 10.27
C ALA A 705 -6.40 -7.48 9.91
N GLY A 706 -5.87 -7.49 8.68
CA GLY A 706 -4.96 -6.47 8.17
C GLY A 706 -3.53 -6.57 8.72
N GLN A 707 -3.07 -7.77 9.10
CA GLN A 707 -1.68 -7.98 9.48
C GLN A 707 -0.74 -7.74 8.28
N SER A 708 0.43 -7.15 8.52
CA SER A 708 1.39 -6.79 7.46
C SER A 708 1.76 -7.97 6.57
N ASP A 709 1.99 -9.14 7.16
CA ASP A 709 2.40 -10.34 6.42
C ASP A 709 1.26 -10.92 5.58
N GLY A 710 0.04 -10.89 6.10
CA GLY A 710 -1.16 -11.32 5.35
C GLY A 710 -1.48 -10.42 4.17
N VAL A 711 -1.32 -9.10 4.33
CA VAL A 711 -1.49 -8.12 3.26
C VAL A 711 -0.39 -8.27 2.20
N ALA A 712 0.86 -8.43 2.63
CA ALA A 712 1.99 -8.66 1.73
C ALA A 712 1.83 -9.97 0.95
N PHE A 713 1.40 -11.05 1.61
CA PHE A 713 1.08 -12.33 0.98
C PHE A 713 -0.04 -12.16 -0.04
N LEU A 714 -1.16 -11.53 0.34
CA LEU A 714 -2.30 -11.34 -0.57
C LEU A 714 -1.87 -10.57 -1.83
N LYS A 715 -1.16 -9.45 -1.67
CA LYS A 715 -0.63 -8.65 -2.79
C LYS A 715 0.21 -9.49 -3.74
N ALA A 716 1.10 -10.31 -3.21
CA ALA A 716 1.94 -11.17 -4.03
C ALA A 716 1.13 -12.31 -4.67
N TYR A 717 0.22 -12.97 -3.93
CA TYR A 717 -0.60 -14.07 -4.42
C TYR A 717 -1.55 -13.63 -5.54
N LEU A 718 -2.16 -12.44 -5.46
CA LEU A 718 -3.03 -11.94 -6.53
C LEU A 718 -2.31 -11.77 -7.89
N ARG A 719 -0.98 -11.64 -7.88
CA ARG A 719 -0.18 -11.50 -9.11
C ARG A 719 0.34 -12.82 -9.66
N GLN A 720 0.52 -13.85 -8.84
CA GLN A 720 1.23 -15.08 -9.24
C GLN A 720 0.58 -16.41 -8.80
N GLY A 721 -0.48 -16.36 -8.00
CA GLY A 721 -1.21 -17.53 -7.52
C GLY A 721 -2.06 -18.16 -8.62
N ALA A 722 -2.41 -19.44 -8.47
CA ALA A 722 -3.20 -20.16 -9.46
C ALA A 722 -4.71 -19.85 -9.40
N HIS A 723 -5.21 -19.44 -8.22
CA HIS A 723 -6.65 -19.24 -7.97
C HIS A 723 -6.95 -17.89 -7.27
N PRO A 724 -6.53 -16.74 -7.85
CA PRO A 724 -6.78 -15.42 -7.24
C PRO A 724 -8.28 -15.09 -7.19
N ASP A 725 -9.06 -15.57 -8.16
CA ASP A 725 -10.52 -15.46 -8.23
C ASP A 725 -11.21 -16.11 -7.02
N ILE A 726 -10.89 -17.39 -6.76
CA ILE A 726 -11.46 -18.15 -5.63
C ILE A 726 -11.04 -17.53 -4.30
N LEU A 727 -9.77 -17.09 -4.18
CA LEU A 727 -9.28 -16.44 -2.98
C LEU A 727 -10.05 -15.15 -2.69
N VAL A 728 -10.18 -14.25 -3.67
CA VAL A 728 -10.90 -12.99 -3.52
C VAL A 728 -12.37 -13.24 -3.15
N ARG A 729 -13.02 -14.20 -3.81
CA ARG A 729 -14.39 -14.60 -3.51
C ARG A 729 -14.55 -15.05 -2.06
N ARG A 730 -13.67 -15.90 -1.54
CA ARG A 730 -13.74 -16.36 -0.14
C ARG A 730 -13.38 -15.25 0.85
N LEU A 731 -12.39 -14.41 0.51
CA LEU A 731 -11.93 -13.33 1.39
C LEU A 731 -12.98 -12.22 1.54
N ALA A 732 -13.75 -11.92 0.49
CA ALA A 732 -14.81 -10.92 0.53
C ALA A 732 -15.89 -11.22 1.59
N LEU A 733 -16.12 -12.49 1.94
CA LEU A 733 -17.03 -12.89 3.02
C LEU A 733 -16.54 -12.40 4.40
N HIS A 734 -15.22 -12.30 4.58
CA HIS A 734 -14.61 -12.00 5.87
C HIS A 734 -14.11 -10.56 5.99
N TRP A 735 -13.80 -9.89 4.88
CA TRP A 735 -13.13 -8.59 4.86
C TRP A 735 -13.91 -7.52 4.09
N THR A 736 -14.38 -6.49 4.79
CA THR A 736 -15.15 -5.38 4.20
C THR A 736 -14.31 -4.40 3.39
N GLY A 737 -12.99 -4.35 3.62
CA GLY A 737 -12.04 -3.50 2.89
C GLY A 737 -11.51 -4.10 1.60
N ILE A 738 -12.03 -5.25 1.15
CA ILE A 738 -11.51 -5.96 -0.02
C ILE A 738 -11.56 -5.12 -1.31
N PHE A 739 -12.64 -4.39 -1.54
CA PHE A 739 -12.79 -3.55 -2.73
C PHE A 739 -11.78 -2.40 -2.71
N ASP A 740 -11.65 -1.68 -1.60
CA ASP A 740 -10.64 -0.61 -1.46
C ASP A 740 -9.22 -1.13 -1.66
N PHE A 741 -8.93 -2.33 -1.16
CA PHE A 741 -7.65 -2.99 -1.37
C PHE A 741 -7.38 -3.31 -2.85
N LEU A 742 -8.35 -3.92 -3.55
CA LEU A 742 -8.22 -4.21 -4.99
C LEU A 742 -8.06 -2.92 -5.81
N ASP A 743 -8.75 -1.84 -5.42
CA ASP A 743 -8.65 -0.54 -6.07
C ASP A 743 -7.25 0.07 -5.91
N ALA A 744 -6.68 0.01 -4.71
CA ALA A 744 -5.37 0.57 -4.39
C ALA A 744 -4.20 -0.26 -4.95
N GLU A 745 -4.20 -1.58 -4.72
CA GLU A 745 -3.01 -2.43 -4.91
C GLU A 745 -2.85 -3.01 -6.32
N LEU A 746 -3.90 -2.95 -7.14
CA LEU A 746 -3.92 -3.40 -8.53
C LEU A 746 -4.08 -2.23 -9.52
N THR A 747 -3.71 -1.01 -9.12
CA THR A 747 -3.73 0.16 -10.00
C THR A 747 -2.82 -0.03 -11.23
N ASP A 748 -1.75 -0.80 -11.08
CA ASP A 748 -0.78 -1.20 -12.11
C ASP A 748 -1.30 -2.33 -13.03
N LEU A 749 -2.37 -3.02 -12.66
CA LEU A 749 -2.91 -4.19 -13.37
C LEU A 749 -4.44 -4.07 -13.56
N PRO A 750 -4.92 -3.17 -14.45
CA PRO A 750 -6.34 -2.89 -14.62
C PRO A 750 -7.15 -4.10 -15.07
N GLU A 751 -6.60 -4.96 -15.95
CA GLU A 751 -7.29 -6.17 -16.41
C GLU A 751 -7.51 -7.20 -15.28
N ALA A 752 -6.50 -7.39 -14.41
CA ALA A 752 -6.63 -8.29 -13.27
C ALA A 752 -7.62 -7.73 -12.24
N LYS A 753 -7.59 -6.42 -12.00
CA LYS A 753 -8.56 -5.73 -11.15
C LYS A 753 -9.98 -5.91 -11.67
N ASP A 754 -10.19 -5.71 -12.97
CA ASP A 754 -11.52 -5.86 -13.58
C ASP A 754 -12.03 -7.30 -13.57
N ALA A 755 -11.13 -8.29 -13.64
CA ALA A 755 -11.47 -9.70 -13.50
C ALA A 755 -11.81 -10.11 -12.05
N LEU A 756 -11.15 -9.51 -11.05
CA LEU A 756 -11.32 -9.86 -9.64
C LEU A 756 -12.47 -9.12 -8.95
N ALA A 757 -12.88 -7.95 -9.44
CA ALA A 757 -14.01 -7.21 -8.85
C ALA A 757 -15.35 -7.98 -8.88
N PRO A 758 -15.75 -8.65 -10.00
CA PRO A 758 -16.91 -9.53 -10.04
C PRO A 758 -16.82 -10.71 -9.06
N GLU A 759 -15.61 -11.23 -8.83
CA GLU A 759 -15.36 -12.33 -7.89
C GLU A 759 -15.53 -11.89 -6.43
N ALA A 760 -15.08 -10.67 -6.09
CA ALA A 760 -15.36 -10.06 -4.80
C ALA A 760 -16.86 -9.85 -4.59
N PHE A 761 -17.61 -9.44 -5.62
CA PHE A 761 -19.07 -9.33 -5.57
C PHE A 761 -19.75 -10.68 -5.31
N LEU A 762 -19.31 -11.76 -5.99
CA LEU A 762 -19.81 -13.12 -5.74
C LEU A 762 -19.49 -13.65 -4.34
N GLY A 763 -18.50 -13.07 -3.66
CA GLY A 763 -18.10 -13.41 -2.30
C GLY A 763 -18.73 -12.54 -1.21
N ALA A 764 -19.15 -11.32 -1.54
CA ALA A 764 -19.63 -10.34 -0.58
C ALA A 764 -20.88 -10.80 0.18
N ASP A 765 -20.91 -10.55 1.48
CA ASP A 765 -22.03 -10.80 2.37
C ASP A 765 -23.05 -9.65 2.25
N PRO A 766 -24.28 -9.87 1.74
CA PRO A 766 -25.27 -8.80 1.57
C PRO A 766 -25.64 -8.08 2.89
N GLU A 767 -25.38 -8.68 4.05
CA GLU A 767 -25.69 -8.11 5.36
C GLU A 767 -24.60 -7.14 5.87
N ARG A 768 -23.41 -7.12 5.26
CA ARG A 768 -22.28 -6.27 5.68
C ARG A 768 -22.17 -4.98 4.85
N ASP A 769 -21.58 -3.95 5.47
CA ASP A 769 -21.24 -2.69 4.80
C ASP A 769 -19.87 -2.80 4.12
N TYR A 770 -19.85 -2.66 2.80
CA TYR A 770 -18.62 -2.54 2.01
C TYR A 770 -18.58 -1.16 1.37
N HIS A 771 -17.39 -0.57 1.29
CA HIS A 771 -17.15 0.56 0.39
C HIS A 771 -16.74 0.01 -0.98
N VAL A 772 -17.39 0.48 -2.05
CA VAL A 772 -17.04 0.11 -3.43
C VAL A 772 -16.80 1.40 -4.22
N PRO A 773 -15.58 1.62 -4.73
CA PRO A 773 -15.29 2.73 -5.64
C PRO A 773 -16.19 2.74 -6.88
N ASP A 774 -16.62 3.92 -7.34
CA ASP A 774 -17.56 4.06 -8.46
C ASP A 774 -17.10 3.41 -9.77
N PRO A 775 -15.81 3.48 -10.18
CA PRO A 775 -15.35 2.76 -11.37
C PRO A 775 -15.57 1.25 -11.27
N MET A 776 -15.36 0.69 -10.07
CA MET A 776 -15.50 -0.73 -9.82
C MET A 776 -16.98 -1.15 -9.74
N LYS A 777 -17.89 -0.29 -9.30
CA LYS A 777 -19.34 -0.53 -9.43
C LYS A 777 -19.73 -0.73 -10.90
N ALA A 778 -19.18 0.07 -11.80
CA ALA A 778 -19.44 -0.07 -13.24
C ALA A 778 -18.88 -1.39 -13.78
N THR A 779 -17.67 -1.80 -13.39
CA THR A 779 -17.10 -3.11 -13.75
C THR A 779 -17.97 -4.27 -13.26
N ILE A 780 -18.38 -4.26 -11.99
CA ILE A 780 -19.24 -5.30 -11.40
C ILE A 780 -20.59 -5.33 -12.13
N ALA A 781 -21.18 -4.18 -12.44
CA ALA A 781 -22.45 -4.10 -13.16
C ALA A 781 -22.34 -4.59 -14.62
N ALA A 782 -21.22 -4.33 -15.29
CA ALA A 782 -20.96 -4.80 -16.65
C ALA A 782 -20.88 -6.34 -16.71
N ALA A 783 -20.29 -6.97 -15.69
CA ALA A 783 -20.13 -8.42 -15.57
C ALA A 783 -21.42 -9.19 -15.18
N ARG A 784 -22.60 -8.55 -15.19
CA ARG A 784 -23.91 -9.13 -14.79
C ARG A 784 -24.24 -10.51 -15.36
N LEU A 785 -23.82 -10.80 -16.60
CA LEU A 785 -24.07 -12.08 -17.26
C LEU A 785 -23.15 -13.21 -16.75
N GLY A 786 -22.10 -12.87 -16.02
CA GLY A 786 -21.21 -13.81 -15.33
C GLY A 786 -21.76 -14.29 -13.99
N TYR A 787 -22.84 -13.70 -13.47
CA TYR A 787 -23.41 -14.07 -12.17
C TYR A 787 -24.48 -15.17 -12.33
N PRO A 788 -24.22 -16.41 -11.86
CA PRO A 788 -25.16 -17.51 -12.05
C PRO A 788 -26.53 -17.23 -11.42
N ASP A 789 -26.57 -16.53 -10.28
CA ASP A 789 -27.80 -16.22 -9.55
C ASP A 789 -28.73 -15.25 -10.32
N LEU A 790 -28.20 -14.49 -11.29
CA LEU A 790 -29.00 -13.60 -12.14
C LEU A 790 -29.41 -14.23 -13.48
N VAL A 791 -28.62 -15.16 -14.00
CA VAL A 791 -28.82 -15.74 -15.34
C VAL A 791 -29.47 -17.12 -15.31
N ASP A 792 -29.10 -17.98 -14.37
CA ASP A 792 -29.64 -19.34 -14.25
C ASP A 792 -31.05 -19.31 -13.64
N ALA A 793 -32.06 -19.62 -14.44
CA ALA A 793 -33.46 -19.64 -14.02
C ALA A 793 -33.78 -20.67 -12.92
N THR A 794 -32.86 -21.59 -12.60
CA THR A 794 -33.00 -22.56 -11.50
C THR A 794 -32.51 -22.03 -10.15
N ARG A 795 -31.77 -20.93 -10.13
CA ARG A 795 -31.23 -20.30 -8.91
C ARG A 795 -32.10 -19.14 -8.44
N SER A 796 -32.06 -18.84 -7.14
CA SER A 796 -32.73 -17.65 -6.60
C SER A 796 -31.83 -16.42 -6.79
N PRO A 797 -32.37 -15.30 -7.30
CA PRO A 797 -31.63 -14.05 -7.44
C PRO A 797 -31.49 -13.27 -6.13
N ASP A 798 -32.18 -13.68 -5.05
CA ASP A 798 -32.34 -12.88 -3.82
C ASP A 798 -31.01 -12.40 -3.23
N ARG A 799 -30.01 -13.29 -3.17
CA ARG A 799 -28.69 -12.98 -2.61
C ARG A 799 -27.93 -11.95 -3.46
N ALA A 800 -27.91 -12.14 -4.78
CA ALA A 800 -27.24 -11.23 -5.70
C ALA A 800 -27.94 -9.86 -5.72
N VAL A 801 -29.27 -9.83 -5.70
CA VAL A 801 -30.05 -8.58 -5.67
C VAL A 801 -29.88 -7.83 -4.34
N ALA A 802 -29.86 -8.54 -3.21
CA ALA A 802 -29.54 -7.95 -1.92
C ALA A 802 -28.13 -7.34 -1.92
N ALA A 803 -27.14 -8.02 -2.51
CA ALA A 803 -25.79 -7.49 -2.67
C ALA A 803 -25.77 -6.23 -3.57
N LEU A 804 -26.44 -6.24 -4.73
CA LEU A 804 -26.55 -5.06 -5.60
C LEU A 804 -27.12 -3.86 -4.84
N GLN A 805 -28.20 -4.08 -4.09
CA GLN A 805 -28.86 -3.04 -3.31
C GLN A 805 -27.98 -2.51 -2.18
N ARG A 806 -27.28 -3.40 -1.45
CA ARG A 806 -26.40 -3.01 -0.35
C ARG A 806 -25.18 -2.22 -0.82
N LEU A 807 -24.61 -2.62 -1.96
CA LEU A 807 -23.42 -2.02 -2.55
C LEU A 807 -23.75 -0.79 -3.42
N GLY A 808 -25.04 -0.51 -3.67
CA GLY A 808 -25.50 0.59 -4.50
C GLY A 808 -25.10 0.44 -5.97
N ILE A 809 -25.14 -0.79 -6.50
CA ILE A 809 -24.74 -1.12 -7.87
C ILE A 809 -26.01 -1.25 -8.73
N ARG A 810 -26.14 -0.35 -9.71
CA ARG A 810 -27.21 -0.40 -10.72
C ARG A 810 -26.73 -1.12 -11.97
N LEU A 811 -27.59 -1.98 -12.52
CA LEU A 811 -27.29 -2.70 -13.74
C LEU A 811 -27.58 -1.82 -14.98
N PRO A 812 -26.65 -1.70 -15.93
CA PRO A 812 -26.86 -0.90 -17.14
C PRO A 812 -27.89 -1.53 -18.09
N SER A 813 -28.06 -2.85 -18.03
CA SER A 813 -28.99 -3.58 -18.87
C SER A 813 -29.58 -4.79 -18.15
N LEU A 814 -30.88 -5.03 -18.28
CA LEU A 814 -31.58 -6.20 -17.76
C LEU A 814 -31.69 -7.35 -18.77
N ASP A 815 -31.19 -7.13 -20.00
CA ASP A 815 -31.17 -8.14 -21.04
C ASP A 815 -30.25 -9.31 -20.68
N GLY A 816 -30.64 -10.53 -21.07
CA GLY A 816 -29.95 -11.77 -20.76
C GLY A 816 -30.14 -12.32 -19.34
N LEU A 817 -30.78 -11.57 -18.42
CA LEU A 817 -31.11 -12.06 -17.08
C LEU A 817 -32.34 -12.99 -17.10
N SER A 818 -32.43 -13.89 -16.13
CA SER A 818 -33.63 -14.72 -15.94
C SER A 818 -34.84 -13.87 -15.54
N ARG A 819 -36.07 -14.30 -15.86
CA ARG A 819 -37.28 -13.51 -15.52
C ARG A 819 -37.45 -13.27 -14.02
N SER A 820 -37.05 -14.22 -13.19
CA SER A 820 -37.05 -14.05 -11.73
C SER A 820 -36.06 -12.97 -11.31
N ALA A 821 -34.85 -12.97 -11.88
CA ALA A 821 -33.84 -11.94 -11.62
C ALA A 821 -34.27 -10.56 -12.10
N GLN A 822 -34.83 -10.45 -13.31
CA GLN A 822 -35.36 -9.17 -13.83
C GLN A 822 -36.38 -8.56 -12.87
N ARG A 823 -37.37 -9.35 -12.43
CA ARG A 823 -38.39 -8.90 -11.47
C ARG A 823 -37.78 -8.49 -10.13
N ALA A 824 -36.82 -9.26 -9.62
CA ALA A 824 -36.17 -8.96 -8.34
C ALA A 824 -35.31 -7.67 -8.42
N VAL A 825 -34.55 -7.48 -9.50
CA VAL A 825 -33.75 -6.26 -9.73
C VAL A 825 -34.65 -5.03 -9.89
N VAL A 826 -35.76 -5.14 -10.61
CA VAL A 826 -36.76 -4.06 -10.77
C VAL A 826 -37.38 -3.71 -9.42
N ALA A 827 -37.82 -4.71 -8.65
CA ALA A 827 -38.37 -4.49 -7.31
C ALA A 827 -37.35 -3.84 -6.35
N ALA A 828 -36.06 -4.18 -6.48
CA ALA A 828 -34.97 -3.61 -5.70
C ALA A 828 -34.47 -2.25 -6.23
N ARG A 829 -34.98 -1.77 -7.37
CA ARG A 829 -34.61 -0.49 -8.00
C ARG A 829 -33.12 -0.38 -8.36
N GLN A 830 -32.50 -1.50 -8.73
CA GLN A 830 -31.06 -1.61 -9.04
C GLN A 830 -30.77 -1.69 -10.55
N TYR A 831 -31.36 -0.79 -11.33
CA TYR A 831 -31.15 -0.71 -12.78
C TYR A 831 -31.09 0.73 -13.27
N ASP A 832 -30.35 0.97 -14.34
CA ASP A 832 -30.29 2.29 -14.98
C ASP A 832 -31.55 2.55 -15.81
N VAL A 833 -32.02 3.80 -15.83
CA VAL A 833 -33.21 4.20 -16.58
C VAL A 833 -32.85 4.33 -18.06
N THR A 834 -33.01 3.23 -18.79
CA THR A 834 -32.82 3.15 -20.25
C THR A 834 -34.09 2.67 -20.94
N ALA A 835 -34.19 2.89 -22.26
CA ALA A 835 -35.34 2.47 -23.03
C ALA A 835 -35.56 0.95 -22.98
N GLU A 836 -34.50 0.15 -22.99
CA GLU A 836 -34.58 -1.31 -22.89
C GLU A 836 -34.97 -1.77 -21.48
N ASN A 837 -34.39 -1.18 -20.43
CA ASN A 837 -34.68 -1.59 -19.05
C ASN A 837 -36.11 -1.23 -18.64
N LEU A 838 -36.62 -0.08 -19.09
CA LEU A 838 -38.01 0.30 -18.85
C LEU A 838 -38.99 -0.64 -19.55
N GLN A 839 -38.68 -1.12 -20.75
CA GLN A 839 -39.51 -2.13 -21.42
C GLN A 839 -39.57 -3.44 -20.61
N VAL A 840 -38.44 -3.85 -20.02
CA VAL A 840 -38.41 -5.03 -19.14
C VAL A 840 -39.20 -4.78 -17.84
N ALA A 841 -39.11 -3.58 -17.26
CA ALA A 841 -39.81 -3.22 -16.02
C ALA A 841 -41.34 -3.16 -16.19
N VAL A 842 -41.82 -2.58 -17.29
CA VAL A 842 -43.26 -2.47 -17.58
C VAL A 842 -43.83 -3.79 -18.13
N GLY A 843 -43.07 -4.50 -18.96
CA GLY A 843 -43.46 -5.77 -19.57
C GLY A 843 -43.52 -5.70 -21.10
N ASP A 844 -43.29 -6.85 -21.75
CA ASP A 844 -43.22 -6.94 -23.22
C ASP A 844 -44.50 -6.42 -23.89
N GLY A 845 -44.37 -5.32 -24.65
CA GLY A 845 -45.43 -4.75 -25.47
C GLY A 845 -46.21 -3.58 -24.85
N GLU A 846 -45.90 -3.20 -23.61
CA GLU A 846 -46.50 -2.03 -22.96
C GLU A 846 -45.69 -0.74 -23.23
N ASN A 847 -46.37 0.41 -23.22
CA ASN A 847 -45.72 1.70 -23.40
C ASN A 847 -45.00 2.12 -22.10
N VAL A 848 -43.89 2.84 -22.23
CA VAL A 848 -43.11 3.36 -21.09
C VAL A 848 -43.61 4.74 -20.63
N ALA A 849 -44.87 5.07 -20.91
CA ALA A 849 -45.49 6.31 -20.46
C ALA A 849 -45.77 6.25 -18.95
N LEU A 850 -45.79 7.41 -18.30
CA LEU A 850 -45.90 7.51 -16.84
C LEU A 850 -47.26 7.01 -16.32
N ASP A 851 -48.33 7.11 -17.11
CA ASP A 851 -49.65 6.55 -16.78
C ASP A 851 -49.59 5.02 -16.72
N THR A 852 -48.97 4.39 -17.73
CA THR A 852 -48.75 2.94 -17.74
C THR A 852 -47.87 2.49 -16.58
N ILE A 853 -46.78 3.22 -16.30
CA ILE A 853 -45.86 2.91 -15.20
C ILE A 853 -46.54 3.08 -13.84
N LEU A 854 -47.39 4.10 -13.68
CA LEU A 854 -48.13 4.34 -12.44
C LEU A 854 -49.17 3.24 -12.18
N ASP A 855 -49.85 2.77 -13.23
CA ASP A 855 -50.86 1.70 -13.18
C ASP A 855 -50.29 0.33 -12.76
N LEU A 856 -48.98 0.10 -12.92
CA LEU A 856 -48.30 -1.11 -12.43
C LEU A 856 -48.43 -1.28 -10.91
N GLY A 857 -48.56 -0.17 -10.17
CA GLY A 857 -48.64 -0.16 -8.71
C GLY A 857 -47.40 -0.70 -8.00
N ASP A 858 -46.24 -0.62 -8.66
CA ASP A 858 -44.97 -1.17 -8.19
C ASP A 858 -43.90 -0.06 -7.96
N PRO A 859 -42.68 -0.40 -7.49
CA PRO A 859 -41.63 0.60 -7.23
C PRO A 859 -41.09 1.33 -8.46
N THR A 860 -41.44 0.91 -9.68
CA THR A 860 -40.90 1.44 -10.96
C THR A 860 -41.20 2.92 -11.10
N PHE A 861 -42.41 3.38 -10.77
CA PHE A 861 -42.77 4.80 -10.84
C PHE A 861 -41.86 5.66 -9.98
N HIS A 862 -41.65 5.26 -8.71
CA HIS A 862 -40.77 5.98 -7.80
C HIS A 862 -39.31 5.98 -8.26
N HIS A 863 -38.85 4.90 -8.91
CA HIS A 863 -37.51 4.82 -9.49
C HIS A 863 -37.34 5.79 -10.67
N VAL A 864 -38.30 5.79 -11.58
CA VAL A 864 -38.35 6.69 -12.74
C VAL A 864 -38.38 8.15 -12.31
N VAL A 865 -39.18 8.50 -11.31
CA VAL A 865 -39.24 9.88 -10.79
C VAL A 865 -37.96 10.26 -10.02
N HIS A 866 -37.28 9.30 -9.38
CA HIS A 866 -35.99 9.57 -8.75
C HIS A 866 -34.89 9.90 -9.78
N PHE A 867 -34.88 9.20 -10.92
CA PHE A 867 -33.97 9.44 -12.05
C PHE A 867 -34.70 10.10 -13.24
N PHE A 868 -35.45 11.17 -12.95
CA PHE A 868 -36.38 11.74 -13.92
C PHE A 868 -35.71 12.33 -15.15
N ASP A 869 -34.53 12.93 -15.02
CA ASP A 869 -33.79 13.46 -16.18
C ASP A 869 -33.40 12.36 -17.18
N ASP A 870 -32.94 11.20 -16.67
CA ASP A 870 -32.62 10.03 -17.50
C ASP A 870 -33.88 9.51 -18.21
N TYR A 871 -35.02 9.49 -17.50
CA TYR A 871 -36.31 9.12 -18.08
C TYR A 871 -36.76 10.09 -19.19
N LEU A 872 -36.67 11.40 -18.95
CA LEU A 872 -37.02 12.41 -19.95
C LEU A 872 -36.13 12.29 -21.19
N ALA A 873 -34.84 12.01 -21.00
CA ALA A 873 -33.91 11.74 -22.11
C ALA A 873 -34.31 10.49 -22.90
N VAL A 874 -34.80 9.44 -22.24
CA VAL A 874 -35.36 8.25 -22.92
C VAL A 874 -36.58 8.62 -23.76
N LEU A 875 -37.51 9.42 -23.23
CA LEU A 875 -38.68 9.86 -23.99
C LEU A 875 -38.28 10.69 -25.21
N ASP A 876 -37.35 11.64 -25.05
CA ASP A 876 -36.86 12.50 -26.12
C ASP A 876 -36.14 11.70 -27.23
N ALA A 877 -35.29 10.74 -26.84
CA ALA A 877 -34.55 9.91 -27.79
C ALA A 877 -35.46 8.94 -28.55
N THR A 878 -36.53 8.45 -27.92
CA THR A 878 -37.45 7.47 -28.51
C THR A 878 -38.66 8.11 -29.20
N GLY A 879 -38.91 9.40 -28.96
CA GLY A 879 -40.12 10.10 -29.42
C GLY A 879 -41.41 9.59 -28.78
N ARG A 880 -41.31 8.92 -27.63
CA ARG A 880 -42.48 8.39 -26.90
C ARG A 880 -43.12 9.47 -26.04
N SER A 881 -44.42 9.34 -25.82
CA SER A 881 -45.20 10.28 -25.03
C SER A 881 -45.06 10.05 -23.52
N SER A 882 -45.09 11.13 -22.75
CA SER A 882 -45.06 11.08 -21.27
C SER A 882 -46.34 10.52 -20.66
N VAL A 883 -47.48 10.73 -21.31
CA VAL A 883 -48.82 10.21 -20.93
C VAL A 883 -49.55 9.78 -22.21
N THR A 884 -50.35 8.72 -22.14
CA THR A 884 -51.13 8.21 -23.28
C THR A 884 -52.63 8.43 -23.20
N HIS A 885 -53.20 8.52 -22.00
CA HIS A 885 -54.64 8.69 -21.79
C HIS A 885 -54.96 10.00 -21.08
N ALA A 886 -56.05 10.67 -21.49
CA ALA A 886 -56.50 11.93 -20.88
C ALA A 886 -56.83 11.77 -19.39
N ASP A 887 -57.48 10.67 -19.02
CA ASP A 887 -57.90 10.37 -17.64
C ASP A 887 -56.70 10.25 -16.68
N GLY A 888 -55.54 9.84 -17.19
CA GLY A 888 -54.32 9.66 -16.39
C GLY A 888 -53.49 10.93 -16.20
N ILE A 889 -53.77 12.02 -16.92
CA ILE A 889 -52.94 13.24 -16.89
C ILE A 889 -52.83 13.80 -15.48
N VAL A 890 -53.97 14.04 -14.82
CA VAL A 890 -54.01 14.66 -13.50
C VAL A 890 -53.36 13.74 -12.46
N GLU A 891 -53.64 12.44 -12.53
CA GLU A 891 -53.10 11.45 -11.59
C GLU A 891 -51.58 11.34 -11.70
N VAL A 892 -51.06 11.25 -12.92
CA VAL A 892 -49.61 11.21 -13.20
C VAL A 892 -48.93 12.49 -12.76
N MET A 893 -49.43 13.66 -13.19
CA MET A 893 -48.80 14.93 -12.86
C MET A 893 -48.81 15.18 -11.36
N ALA A 894 -49.90 14.85 -10.67
CA ALA A 894 -49.98 14.93 -9.21
C ALA A 894 -49.06 13.91 -8.52
N ALA A 895 -48.87 12.70 -9.09
CA ALA A 895 -47.94 11.70 -8.56
C ALA A 895 -46.48 12.12 -8.73
N VAL A 896 -46.13 12.74 -9.88
CA VAL A 896 -44.82 13.33 -10.13
C VAL A 896 -44.60 14.49 -9.15
N GLU A 897 -45.55 15.41 -9.02
CA GLU A 897 -45.41 16.57 -8.12
C GLU A 897 -45.24 16.16 -6.65
N ARG A 898 -45.96 15.12 -6.19
CA ARG A 898 -45.78 14.55 -4.85
C ARG A 898 -44.42 13.91 -4.62
N SER A 899 -43.82 13.33 -5.66
CA SER A 899 -42.56 12.59 -5.57
C SER A 899 -41.33 13.47 -5.86
N ALA A 900 -41.49 14.48 -6.73
CA ALA A 900 -40.48 15.44 -7.14
C ALA A 900 -41.15 16.81 -7.42
N PRO A 901 -41.29 17.67 -6.39
CA PRO A 901 -41.94 18.97 -6.52
C PRO A 901 -41.33 19.85 -7.62
N GLY A 902 -42.18 20.51 -8.39
CA GLY A 902 -41.86 21.38 -9.52
C GLY A 902 -41.62 20.67 -10.86
N ARG A 903 -41.56 19.33 -10.87
CA ARG A 903 -41.20 18.53 -12.05
C ARG A 903 -42.40 18.10 -12.91
N SER A 904 -43.63 18.35 -12.45
CA SER A 904 -44.84 18.14 -13.27
C SER A 904 -44.82 18.99 -14.56
N ALA A 905 -44.15 20.14 -14.55
CA ALA A 905 -43.93 20.99 -15.71
C ALA A 905 -43.11 20.33 -16.84
N ASP A 906 -42.27 19.34 -16.53
CA ASP A 906 -41.47 18.65 -17.54
C ASP A 906 -42.24 17.51 -18.25
N VAL A 907 -43.41 17.13 -17.70
CA VAL A 907 -44.32 16.13 -18.27
C VAL A 907 -45.04 16.70 -19.49
N GLU A 908 -45.53 17.94 -19.38
CA GLU A 908 -46.40 18.60 -20.36
C GLU A 908 -45.78 18.70 -21.77
N PRO A 909 -44.51 19.13 -21.96
CA PRO A 909 -43.93 19.29 -23.30
C PRO A 909 -43.85 17.99 -24.11
N ARG A 910 -43.94 16.84 -23.44
CA ARG A 910 -43.85 15.49 -24.02
C ARG A 910 -45.20 14.78 -24.08
N MET A 911 -46.29 15.48 -23.74
CA MET A 911 -47.66 15.00 -23.92
C MET A 911 -48.12 15.20 -25.37
N PRO A 912 -48.92 14.27 -25.93
CA PRO A 912 -49.54 14.46 -27.25
C PRO A 912 -50.38 15.74 -27.30
N GLU A 913 -50.29 16.48 -28.40
CA GLU A 913 -50.97 17.78 -28.56
C GLU A 913 -52.50 17.72 -28.34
N MET A 914 -53.12 16.58 -28.71
CA MET A 914 -54.57 16.38 -28.63
C MET A 914 -55.06 16.01 -27.22
N LEU A 915 -54.18 15.65 -26.29
CA LEU A 915 -54.57 15.30 -24.94
C LEU A 915 -54.78 16.56 -24.10
N GLN A 916 -55.98 16.67 -23.54
CA GLN A 916 -56.42 17.75 -22.66
C GLN A 916 -57.23 17.17 -21.50
N VAL A 917 -57.24 17.89 -20.38
CA VAL A 917 -58.11 17.65 -19.24
C VAL A 917 -59.41 18.40 -19.48
N GLU A 918 -60.52 17.68 -19.62
CA GLU A 918 -61.83 18.27 -19.90
C GLU A 918 -62.36 19.12 -18.73
N ASP A 919 -62.22 18.61 -17.51
CA ASP A 919 -62.68 19.24 -16.27
C ASP A 919 -61.52 19.40 -15.28
N VAL A 920 -61.22 20.64 -14.91
CA VAL A 920 -60.12 20.97 -13.99
C VAL A 920 -60.58 21.10 -12.53
N GLN A 921 -61.84 20.80 -12.22
CA GLN A 921 -62.36 20.89 -10.87
C GLN A 921 -61.67 19.88 -9.94
N GLY A 922 -61.12 20.38 -8.83
CA GLY A 922 -60.45 19.56 -7.82
C GLY A 922 -59.06 19.05 -8.22
N VAL A 923 -58.50 19.54 -9.33
CA VAL A 923 -57.10 19.31 -9.69
C VAL A 923 -56.20 20.08 -8.72
N PRO A 924 -55.08 19.51 -8.23
CA PRO A 924 -54.16 20.20 -7.33
C PRO A 924 -53.63 21.51 -7.92
N GLU A 925 -53.44 22.53 -7.08
CA GLU A 925 -53.01 23.87 -7.51
C GLU A 925 -51.74 23.80 -8.37
N GLU A 926 -50.71 23.07 -7.98
CA GLU A 926 -49.43 23.02 -8.72
C GLU A 926 -49.59 22.41 -10.14
N VAL A 927 -50.47 21.41 -10.27
CA VAL A 927 -50.78 20.76 -11.55
C VAL A 927 -51.64 21.67 -12.42
N LEU A 928 -52.61 22.39 -11.83
CA LEU A 928 -53.44 23.38 -12.52
C LEU A 928 -52.60 24.42 -13.25
N ALA A 929 -51.62 25.02 -12.57
CA ALA A 929 -50.71 26.00 -13.19
C ALA A 929 -49.98 25.44 -14.42
N THR A 930 -49.51 24.20 -14.32
CA THR A 930 -48.81 23.53 -15.41
C THR A 930 -49.74 23.28 -16.60
N LEU A 931 -50.96 22.82 -16.35
CA LEU A 931 -51.96 22.62 -17.40
C LEU A 931 -52.34 23.95 -18.09
N ALA A 932 -52.43 25.06 -17.34
CA ALA A 932 -52.70 26.37 -17.91
C ALA A 932 -51.54 26.87 -18.78
N LEU A 933 -50.29 26.70 -18.31
CA LEU A 933 -49.09 27.06 -19.07
C LEU A 933 -49.03 26.33 -20.42
N GLY A 934 -49.31 25.02 -20.41
CA GLY A 934 -49.35 24.16 -21.60
C GLY A 934 -50.64 24.23 -22.42
N ARG A 935 -51.63 25.02 -21.99
CA ARG A 935 -52.95 25.14 -22.66
C ARG A 935 -53.68 23.80 -22.77
N ARG A 936 -53.64 22.99 -21.70
CA ARG A 936 -54.08 21.59 -21.64
C ARG A 936 -55.49 21.38 -21.08
N PHE A 937 -56.34 22.40 -21.08
CA PHE A 937 -57.76 22.28 -20.76
C PHE A 937 -58.57 23.32 -21.53
N PRO A 938 -59.82 23.07 -21.90
CA PRO A 938 -60.63 24.04 -22.65
C PRO A 938 -60.99 25.24 -21.76
N LEU A 939 -60.94 26.45 -22.33
CA LEU A 939 -61.33 27.72 -21.69
C LEU A 939 -62.87 27.83 -21.55
N THR A 940 -63.49 26.88 -20.87
CA THR A 940 -64.91 26.94 -20.49
C THR A 940 -65.10 27.85 -19.29
N PHE A 941 -66.29 28.41 -19.13
CA PHE A 941 -66.66 29.21 -17.97
C PHE A 941 -66.41 28.46 -16.65
N GLU A 942 -66.72 27.17 -16.62
CA GLU A 942 -66.55 26.31 -15.43
C GLU A 942 -65.07 26.11 -15.10
N ASN A 943 -64.23 25.78 -16.09
CA ASN A 943 -62.80 25.56 -15.89
C ASN A 943 -62.06 26.84 -15.46
N VAL A 944 -62.34 27.96 -16.12
CA VAL A 944 -61.72 29.25 -15.79
C VAL A 944 -62.14 29.72 -14.40
N THR A 945 -63.42 29.55 -14.04
CA THR A 945 -63.91 29.90 -12.70
C THR A 945 -63.32 28.98 -11.63
N SER A 946 -63.23 27.67 -11.89
CA SER A 946 -62.59 26.71 -10.98
C SER A 946 -61.11 27.05 -10.76
N TYR A 947 -60.38 27.31 -11.85
CA TYR A 947 -58.97 27.70 -11.77
C TYR A 947 -58.77 28.95 -10.90
N ILE A 948 -59.58 29.99 -11.11
CA ILE A 948 -59.45 31.26 -10.36
C ILE A 948 -59.81 31.08 -8.88
N ASN A 949 -60.78 30.22 -8.56
CA ASN A 949 -61.13 29.93 -7.18
C ASN A 949 -59.97 29.27 -6.42
N ASP A 950 -59.22 28.40 -7.08
CA ASP A 950 -58.12 27.65 -6.47
C ASP A 950 -56.79 28.42 -6.50
N ARG A 951 -56.45 29.12 -7.58
CA ARG A 951 -55.11 29.75 -7.78
C ARG A 951 -55.10 31.25 -7.95
N SER A 952 -56.25 31.91 -7.98
CA SER A 952 -56.41 33.27 -8.50
C SER A 952 -55.99 33.41 -9.98
N LEU A 953 -56.12 34.61 -10.54
CA LEU A 953 -55.74 34.85 -11.94
C LEU A 953 -54.24 35.12 -12.04
N ASP A 954 -53.45 34.05 -12.16
CA ASP A 954 -51.99 34.08 -12.20
C ASP A 954 -51.41 34.21 -13.64
N GLU A 955 -50.08 34.35 -13.75
CA GLU A 955 -49.37 34.59 -15.02
C GLU A 955 -49.66 33.50 -16.06
N GLN A 956 -49.81 32.24 -15.63
CA GLN A 956 -50.06 31.08 -16.49
C GLN A 956 -51.43 31.20 -17.18
N LEU A 957 -52.49 31.40 -16.40
CA LEU A 957 -53.84 31.57 -16.96
C LEU A 957 -53.95 32.88 -17.76
N ILE A 958 -53.30 33.96 -17.32
CA ILE A 958 -53.23 35.22 -18.08
C ILE A 958 -52.57 35.00 -19.45
N GLY A 959 -51.46 34.26 -19.49
CA GLY A 959 -50.76 33.89 -20.72
C GLY A 959 -51.65 33.07 -21.66
N TYR A 960 -52.44 32.14 -21.10
CA TYR A 960 -53.39 31.33 -21.86
C TYR A 960 -54.53 32.20 -22.44
N LEU A 961 -55.21 33.00 -21.61
CA LEU A 961 -56.28 33.89 -22.02
C LEU A 961 -55.83 34.93 -23.06
N ARG A 962 -54.57 35.39 -22.99
CA ARG A 962 -53.98 36.28 -24.00
C ARG A 962 -53.83 35.60 -25.35
N ALA A 963 -53.43 34.33 -25.36
CA ALA A 963 -53.20 33.58 -26.59
C ALA A 963 -54.51 33.09 -27.24
N SER A 964 -55.53 32.81 -26.44
CA SER A 964 -56.84 32.31 -26.88
C SER A 964 -57.96 33.10 -26.18
N PRO A 965 -58.29 34.32 -26.66
CA PRO A 965 -59.24 35.22 -26.00
C PRO A 965 -60.72 34.86 -26.29
N GLU A 966 -61.05 33.57 -26.19
CA GLU A 966 -62.38 32.99 -26.42
C GLU A 966 -62.76 32.13 -25.21
N LEU A 967 -63.95 32.37 -24.65
CA LEU A 967 -64.50 31.63 -23.52
C LEU A 967 -65.78 30.91 -23.96
N ASP A 968 -65.87 29.61 -23.71
CA ASP A 968 -67.13 28.88 -23.87
C ASP A 968 -68.00 29.09 -22.63
N VAL A 969 -69.06 29.88 -22.77
CA VAL A 969 -69.95 30.27 -21.68
C VAL A 969 -71.33 29.62 -21.86
N PRO A 970 -71.69 28.60 -21.04
CA PRO A 970 -72.98 27.95 -21.13
C PRO A 970 -74.11 28.93 -20.81
N ALA A 971 -75.18 28.94 -21.61
CA ALA A 971 -76.32 29.86 -21.42
C ALA A 971 -76.96 29.80 -20.02
N ALA A 972 -76.88 28.64 -19.34
CA ALA A 972 -77.43 28.41 -18.01
C ALA A 972 -76.53 28.85 -16.82
N ALA A 973 -75.30 29.32 -17.08
CA ALA A 973 -74.39 29.75 -16.02
C ALA A 973 -74.91 30.97 -15.21
N ASP A 974 -74.62 30.99 -13.90
CA ASP A 974 -75.11 32.00 -12.96
C ASP A 974 -74.65 33.43 -13.33
N THR A 975 -75.61 34.35 -13.41
CA THR A 975 -75.35 35.73 -13.81
C THR A 975 -74.44 36.46 -12.83
N GLY A 976 -74.53 36.16 -11.54
CA GLY A 976 -73.67 36.76 -10.52
C GLY A 976 -72.21 36.33 -10.67
N GLN A 977 -71.97 35.04 -10.90
CA GLN A 977 -70.62 34.51 -11.12
C GLN A 977 -70.00 35.03 -12.42
N ARG A 978 -70.77 35.15 -13.51
CA ARG A 978 -70.30 35.78 -14.76
C ARG A 978 -69.88 37.23 -14.56
N GLN A 979 -70.67 37.98 -13.79
CA GLN A 979 -70.35 39.36 -13.46
C GLN A 979 -69.06 39.46 -12.63
N SER A 980 -68.88 38.58 -11.63
CA SER A 980 -67.65 38.52 -10.84
C SER A 980 -66.42 38.21 -11.70
N LEU A 981 -66.52 37.24 -12.60
CA LEU A 981 -65.42 36.87 -13.51
C LEU A 981 -65.10 38.02 -14.50
N ALA A 982 -66.12 38.68 -15.05
CA ALA A 982 -65.92 39.81 -15.96
C ALA A 982 -65.21 40.99 -15.26
N VAL A 983 -65.61 41.32 -14.02
CA VAL A 983 -64.92 42.33 -13.22
C VAL A 983 -63.47 41.92 -12.94
N ALA A 984 -63.24 40.65 -12.59
CA ALA A 984 -61.89 40.13 -12.35
C ALA A 984 -60.99 40.28 -13.59
N ILE A 985 -61.47 39.90 -14.79
CA ILE A 985 -60.71 39.98 -16.06
C ILE A 985 -60.39 41.42 -16.46
N VAL A 986 -61.34 42.34 -16.29
CA VAL A 986 -61.17 43.76 -16.67
C VAL A 986 -60.07 44.45 -15.86
N ASN A 987 -59.81 43.96 -14.64
CA ASN A 987 -58.81 44.50 -13.72
C ASN A 987 -57.37 44.03 -13.98
N VAL A 988 -57.16 43.13 -14.93
CA VAL A 988 -55.88 42.43 -15.14
C VAL A 988 -54.97 43.27 -16.01
N THR A 989 -54.13 44.11 -15.39
CA THR A 989 -53.28 45.07 -16.10
C THR A 989 -52.34 44.44 -17.14
N GLU A 990 -52.01 43.17 -16.97
CA GLU A 990 -51.13 42.37 -17.80
C GLU A 990 -51.79 41.97 -19.13
N LEU A 991 -53.12 41.92 -19.22
CA LEU A 991 -53.82 41.68 -20.48
C LEU A 991 -53.94 42.98 -21.28
N PRO A 992 -53.81 42.97 -22.62
CA PRO A 992 -54.17 44.13 -23.44
C PRO A 992 -55.64 44.53 -23.23
N VAL A 993 -55.94 45.84 -23.27
CA VAL A 993 -57.30 46.37 -23.05
C VAL A 993 -58.31 45.70 -23.97
N GLU A 994 -57.96 45.49 -25.24
CA GLU A 994 -58.82 44.89 -26.25
C GLU A 994 -59.19 43.43 -25.90
N VAL A 995 -58.24 42.68 -25.30
CA VAL A 995 -58.46 41.30 -24.86
C VAL A 995 -59.36 41.27 -23.64
N ARG A 996 -59.13 42.16 -22.66
CA ARG A 996 -59.99 42.28 -21.46
C ARG A 996 -61.43 42.59 -21.82
N VAL A 997 -61.65 43.56 -22.70
CA VAL A 997 -62.99 43.97 -23.16
C VAL A 997 -63.66 42.83 -23.94
N ARG A 998 -62.93 42.16 -24.83
CA ARG A 998 -63.46 41.03 -25.60
C ARG A 998 -63.88 39.85 -24.71
N LEU A 999 -63.08 39.51 -23.70
CA LEU A 999 -63.41 38.43 -22.76
C LEU A 999 -64.59 38.82 -21.86
N ALA A 1000 -64.64 40.07 -21.39
CA ALA A 1000 -65.77 40.57 -20.60
C ALA A 1000 -67.09 40.59 -21.39
N ALA A 1001 -67.05 40.95 -22.67
CA ALA A 1001 -68.22 40.96 -23.56
C ALA A 1001 -68.85 39.57 -23.77
N GLN A 1002 -68.06 38.50 -23.63
CA GLN A 1002 -68.56 37.13 -23.73
C GLN A 1002 -69.29 36.67 -22.46
N LEU A 1003 -69.07 37.36 -21.33
CA LEU A 1003 -69.62 37.00 -20.03
C LEU A 1003 -70.90 37.77 -19.70
N ILE A 1004 -70.93 39.07 -20.03
CA ILE A 1004 -72.02 39.99 -19.65
C ILE A 1004 -72.27 41.06 -20.71
N ASP A 1005 -73.51 41.52 -20.79
CA ASP A 1005 -73.91 42.62 -21.69
C ASP A 1005 -73.59 44.01 -21.09
N THR A 1006 -73.55 44.12 -19.76
CA THR A 1006 -73.26 45.39 -19.08
C THR A 1006 -72.46 45.14 -17.80
N LEU A 1007 -71.26 45.69 -17.76
CA LEU A 1007 -70.32 45.70 -16.64
C LEU A 1007 -70.66 46.81 -15.64
N PRO A 1008 -70.96 46.46 -14.38
CA PRO A 1008 -71.13 47.45 -13.34
C PRO A 1008 -69.77 48.04 -12.94
N ILE A 1009 -69.62 49.35 -13.11
CA ILE A 1009 -68.44 50.08 -12.64
C ILE A 1009 -68.53 50.28 -11.13
N GLY A 1010 -67.68 49.56 -10.40
CA GLY A 1010 -67.62 49.57 -8.94
C GLY A 1010 -66.40 50.30 -8.38
N ARG A 1011 -66.15 50.09 -7.08
CA ARG A 1011 -64.89 50.52 -6.44
C ARG A 1011 -63.69 49.73 -6.96
N ASP A 1012 -63.92 48.47 -7.30
CA ASP A 1012 -62.88 47.49 -7.59
C ASP A 1012 -62.59 47.37 -9.09
N THR A 1013 -63.33 48.06 -9.96
CA THR A 1013 -63.09 48.09 -11.41
C THR A 1013 -61.95 49.04 -11.77
N SER A 1014 -61.07 48.64 -12.69
CA SER A 1014 -59.96 49.44 -13.19
C SER A 1014 -60.47 50.74 -13.80
N LYS A 1015 -59.72 51.81 -13.55
CA LYS A 1015 -60.02 53.18 -13.98
C LYS A 1015 -58.94 53.70 -14.92
N GLU A 1016 -58.36 52.78 -15.69
CA GLU A 1016 -57.49 53.09 -16.82
C GLU A 1016 -58.28 53.87 -17.89
N PRO A 1017 -57.81 55.04 -18.33
CA PRO A 1017 -58.53 55.86 -19.30
C PRO A 1017 -58.86 55.13 -20.61
N GLU A 1018 -57.89 54.38 -21.15
CA GLU A 1018 -58.02 53.62 -22.39
C GLU A 1018 -59.06 52.49 -22.27
N LEU A 1019 -59.08 51.79 -21.13
CA LEU A 1019 -60.06 50.76 -20.82
C LEU A 1019 -61.48 51.33 -20.72
N ILE A 1020 -61.65 52.46 -20.04
CA ILE A 1020 -62.97 53.10 -19.92
C ILE A 1020 -63.49 53.55 -21.30
N ALA A 1021 -62.61 54.11 -22.13
CA ALA A 1021 -62.97 54.47 -23.50
C ALA A 1021 -63.43 53.23 -24.30
N GLU A 1022 -62.69 52.12 -24.22
CA GLU A 1022 -63.00 50.91 -24.99
C GLU A 1022 -64.23 50.16 -24.47
N LEU A 1023 -64.44 50.12 -23.15
CA LEU A 1023 -65.66 49.60 -22.53
C LEU A 1023 -66.90 50.39 -22.97
N LEU A 1024 -66.77 51.72 -23.11
CA LEU A 1024 -67.86 52.57 -23.56
C LEU A 1024 -68.14 52.39 -25.06
N ARG A 1025 -67.09 52.27 -25.90
CA ARG A 1025 -67.24 51.99 -27.34
C ARG A 1025 -67.87 50.63 -27.61
N SER A 1026 -67.57 49.64 -26.78
CA SER A 1026 -68.13 48.28 -26.87
C SER A 1026 -69.49 48.13 -26.19
N GLU A 1027 -70.10 49.23 -25.74
CA GLU A 1027 -71.40 49.27 -25.05
C GLU A 1027 -71.47 48.42 -23.75
N LEU A 1028 -70.32 48.02 -23.20
CA LEU A 1028 -70.25 47.24 -21.97
C LEU A 1028 -70.45 48.07 -20.71
N ILE A 1029 -70.38 49.40 -20.79
CA ILE A 1029 -70.75 50.27 -19.67
C ILE A 1029 -71.81 51.26 -20.14
N SER A 1030 -72.75 51.57 -19.26
CA SER A 1030 -73.84 52.50 -19.60
C SER A 1030 -73.30 53.93 -19.75
N ASP A 1031 -73.69 54.62 -20.82
CA ASP A 1031 -73.36 56.02 -21.04
C ASP A 1031 -74.29 56.94 -20.22
N THR A 1032 -74.05 57.02 -18.90
CA THR A 1032 -74.91 57.74 -17.96
C THR A 1032 -74.13 58.53 -16.93
N ALA A 1033 -74.79 59.49 -16.28
CA ALA A 1033 -74.23 60.25 -15.17
C ALA A 1033 -73.79 59.35 -13.99
N ASP A 1034 -74.49 58.24 -13.74
CA ASP A 1034 -74.16 57.31 -12.66
C ASP A 1034 -72.82 56.60 -12.91
N THR A 1035 -72.57 56.16 -14.16
CA THR A 1035 -71.28 55.60 -14.58
C THR A 1035 -70.15 56.63 -14.42
N PHE A 1036 -70.37 57.87 -14.87
CA PHE A 1036 -69.41 58.95 -14.71
C PHE A 1036 -69.08 59.22 -13.23
N ASN A 1037 -70.09 59.22 -12.35
CA ASN A 1037 -69.92 59.43 -10.93
C ASN A 1037 -69.16 58.27 -10.25
N ALA A 1038 -69.34 57.04 -10.72
CA ALA A 1038 -68.59 55.87 -10.25
C ALA A 1038 -67.07 55.99 -10.56
N LEU A 1039 -66.70 56.75 -11.60
CA LEU A 1039 -65.32 57.03 -12.00
C LEU A 1039 -64.65 58.16 -11.20
N SER A 1040 -65.36 58.84 -10.29
CA SER A 1040 -64.89 60.02 -9.51
C SER A 1040 -63.54 59.91 -8.80
N ARG A 1041 -63.01 58.69 -8.60
CA ARG A 1041 -61.68 58.46 -8.03
C ARG A 1041 -60.53 58.65 -9.03
N SER A 1042 -60.81 58.76 -10.34
CA SER A 1042 -59.81 58.95 -11.39
C SER A 1042 -60.29 60.03 -12.36
N ALA A 1043 -59.68 61.22 -12.27
CA ALA A 1043 -59.97 62.32 -13.19
C ALA A 1043 -59.63 61.94 -14.64
N ALA A 1044 -58.59 61.13 -14.87
CA ALA A 1044 -58.22 60.68 -16.21
C ALA A 1044 -59.27 59.70 -16.81
N ALA A 1045 -59.89 58.86 -15.98
CA ALA A 1045 -60.99 57.99 -16.41
C ALA A 1045 -62.25 58.79 -16.73
N GLN A 1046 -62.59 59.76 -15.89
CA GLN A 1046 -63.71 60.68 -16.14
C GLN A 1046 -63.48 61.52 -17.39
N GLU A 1047 -62.25 61.96 -17.64
CA GLU A 1047 -61.84 62.65 -18.86
C GLU A 1047 -62.02 61.76 -20.10
N ALA A 1048 -61.54 60.52 -20.08
CA ALA A 1048 -61.72 59.58 -21.17
C ALA A 1048 -63.20 59.22 -21.42
N PHE A 1049 -64.00 59.09 -20.35
CA PHE A 1049 -65.45 58.91 -20.46
C PHE A 1049 -66.08 60.09 -21.18
N VAL A 1050 -65.78 61.34 -20.78
CA VAL A 1050 -66.33 62.55 -21.42
C VAL A 1050 -65.84 62.69 -22.87
N ALA A 1051 -64.59 62.34 -23.17
CA ALA A 1051 -64.05 62.41 -24.53
C ALA A 1051 -64.66 61.35 -25.47
N THR A 1052 -65.08 60.20 -24.92
CA THR A 1052 -65.59 59.07 -25.74
C THR A 1052 -67.12 59.01 -25.80
N SER A 1053 -67.80 59.55 -24.79
CA SER A 1053 -69.26 59.50 -24.68
C SER A 1053 -69.95 60.29 -25.79
N PRO A 1054 -70.84 59.66 -26.58
CA PRO A 1054 -71.65 60.37 -27.56
C PRO A 1054 -72.77 61.21 -26.92
N THR A 1055 -73.22 60.90 -25.69
CA THR A 1055 -74.39 61.54 -25.06
C THR A 1055 -74.06 62.47 -23.89
N VAL A 1056 -72.78 62.59 -23.48
CA VAL A 1056 -72.37 63.39 -22.31
C VAL A 1056 -72.81 64.85 -22.39
N SER A 1057 -72.92 65.44 -23.58
CA SER A 1057 -73.37 66.82 -23.76
C SER A 1057 -74.80 67.07 -23.24
N GLU A 1058 -75.65 66.05 -23.20
CA GLU A 1058 -77.03 66.15 -22.73
C GLU A 1058 -77.12 66.28 -21.20
N PHE A 1059 -76.17 65.70 -20.47
CA PHE A 1059 -76.19 65.65 -19.00
C PHE A 1059 -74.96 66.25 -18.32
N PHE A 1060 -73.97 66.77 -19.07
CA PHE A 1060 -72.71 67.28 -18.54
C PHE A 1060 -72.90 68.31 -17.41
N LEU A 1061 -73.86 69.24 -17.56
CA LEU A 1061 -74.14 70.27 -16.55
C LEU A 1061 -74.75 69.73 -15.25
N SER A 1062 -75.25 68.49 -15.26
CA SER A 1062 -75.73 67.79 -14.06
C SER A 1062 -74.63 67.03 -13.32
N LEU A 1063 -73.43 66.91 -13.92
CA LEU A 1063 -72.32 66.16 -13.35
C LEU A 1063 -71.61 66.94 -12.23
N SER A 1064 -71.15 66.22 -11.22
CA SER A 1064 -70.25 66.76 -10.19
C SER A 1064 -68.82 66.70 -10.70
N VAL A 1065 -68.37 67.78 -11.36
CA VAL A 1065 -67.03 67.90 -11.95
C VAL A 1065 -66.10 68.65 -11.00
N THR A 1066 -64.92 68.09 -10.74
CA THR A 1066 -63.90 68.72 -9.90
C THR A 1066 -63.06 69.71 -10.71
N GLU A 1067 -62.44 70.68 -10.03
CA GLU A 1067 -61.55 71.66 -10.67
C GLU A 1067 -60.42 71.02 -11.51
N PRO A 1068 -59.66 70.02 -11.03
CA PRO A 1068 -58.61 69.39 -11.82
C PRO A 1068 -59.13 68.70 -13.10
N LEU A 1069 -60.35 68.16 -13.05
CA LEU A 1069 -61.00 67.54 -14.21
C LEU A 1069 -61.43 68.60 -15.23
N LEU A 1070 -62.01 69.73 -14.80
CA LEU A 1070 -62.39 70.82 -15.71
C LEU A 1070 -61.18 71.35 -16.49
N ILE A 1071 -60.04 71.53 -15.82
CA ILE A 1071 -58.80 71.98 -16.46
C ILE A 1071 -58.34 70.96 -17.51
N ARG A 1072 -58.38 69.66 -17.19
CA ARG A 1072 -58.06 68.57 -18.13
C ARG A 1072 -58.98 68.58 -19.35
N LEU A 1073 -60.29 68.66 -19.13
CA LEU A 1073 -61.28 68.70 -20.21
C LEU A 1073 -61.07 69.88 -21.15
N LEU A 1074 -60.78 71.08 -20.62
CA LEU A 1074 -60.53 72.27 -21.44
C LEU A 1074 -59.27 72.14 -22.30
N ARG A 1075 -58.22 71.54 -21.75
CA ARG A 1075 -56.92 71.36 -22.42
C ARG A 1075 -56.87 70.15 -23.37
N ASN A 1076 -57.74 69.17 -23.20
CA ASN A 1076 -57.77 67.97 -24.03
C ASN A 1076 -58.42 68.26 -25.40
N PRO A 1077 -57.73 68.05 -26.54
CA PRO A 1077 -58.27 68.32 -27.87
C PRO A 1077 -59.39 67.35 -28.29
N ASP A 1078 -59.45 66.14 -27.72
CA ASP A 1078 -60.42 65.10 -28.06
C ASP A 1078 -61.77 65.30 -27.36
N VAL A 1079 -61.84 66.20 -26.38
CA VAL A 1079 -63.10 66.60 -25.74
C VAL A 1079 -63.85 67.56 -26.66
N ALA A 1080 -65.10 67.21 -26.96
CA ALA A 1080 -65.99 67.99 -27.82
C ALA A 1080 -66.10 69.46 -27.37
N ASP A 1081 -66.04 70.40 -28.33
CA ASP A 1081 -66.05 71.83 -28.04
C ASP A 1081 -67.35 72.28 -27.35
N GLU A 1082 -68.47 71.57 -27.55
CA GLU A 1082 -69.75 71.81 -26.87
C GLU A 1082 -69.60 71.76 -25.34
N ILE A 1083 -68.78 70.86 -24.82
CA ILE A 1083 -68.50 70.73 -23.38
C ILE A 1083 -67.70 71.93 -22.88
N LYS A 1084 -66.69 72.36 -23.64
CA LYS A 1084 -65.85 73.52 -23.31
C LYS A 1084 -66.65 74.82 -23.35
N VAL A 1085 -67.52 74.96 -24.34
CA VAL A 1085 -68.52 76.03 -24.44
C VAL A 1085 -69.45 76.01 -23.23
N ALA A 1086 -69.95 74.84 -22.82
CA ALA A 1086 -70.84 74.72 -21.67
C ALA A 1086 -70.15 75.16 -20.37
N ILE A 1087 -68.85 74.87 -20.20
CA ILE A 1087 -68.02 75.36 -19.09
C ILE A 1087 -67.89 76.89 -19.16
N ALA A 1088 -67.53 77.43 -20.32
CA ALA A 1088 -67.33 78.87 -20.52
C ALA A 1088 -68.60 79.69 -20.26
N VAL A 1089 -69.76 79.24 -20.74
CA VAL A 1089 -71.04 79.95 -20.61
C VAL A 1089 -71.58 79.91 -19.17
N ASN A 1090 -71.37 78.81 -18.45
CA ASN A 1090 -71.89 78.64 -17.08
C ASN A 1090 -70.89 79.05 -15.99
N LEU A 1091 -69.75 79.62 -16.36
CA LEU A 1091 -68.74 80.16 -15.44
C LEU A 1091 -69.34 81.13 -14.38
N PRO A 1092 -70.24 82.09 -14.71
CA PRO A 1092 -70.81 83.01 -13.72
C PRO A 1092 -71.75 82.34 -12.72
N ARG A 1093 -72.40 81.25 -13.14
CA ARG A 1093 -73.39 80.52 -12.34
C ARG A 1093 -72.77 79.49 -11.40
N ASN A 1094 -71.50 79.15 -11.61
CA ASN A 1094 -70.77 78.16 -10.84
C ASN A 1094 -69.52 78.79 -10.19
N PRO A 1095 -69.60 79.29 -8.95
CA PRO A 1095 -68.46 79.88 -8.25
C PRO A 1095 -67.25 78.94 -8.15
N ALA A 1096 -67.49 77.63 -8.05
CA ALA A 1096 -66.45 76.61 -8.01
C ALA A 1096 -65.62 76.51 -9.31
N TRP A 1097 -66.11 77.05 -10.43
CA TRP A 1097 -65.41 77.04 -11.72
C TRP A 1097 -64.59 78.32 -11.96
N GLN A 1098 -64.68 79.30 -11.06
CA GLN A 1098 -64.05 80.62 -11.21
C GLN A 1098 -62.63 80.69 -10.65
N THR A 1099 -61.95 79.54 -10.56
CA THR A 1099 -60.58 79.49 -10.07
C THR A 1099 -59.62 80.01 -11.13
N VAL A 1100 -58.43 80.45 -10.70
CA VAL A 1100 -57.42 81.04 -11.58
C VAL A 1100 -57.06 80.06 -12.72
N ASP A 1101 -56.81 78.81 -12.39
CA ASP A 1101 -56.35 77.80 -13.35
C ASP A 1101 -57.41 77.41 -14.40
N ILE A 1102 -58.70 77.36 -14.03
CA ILE A 1102 -59.80 77.09 -14.98
C ILE A 1102 -59.95 78.26 -15.94
N ILE A 1103 -59.91 79.48 -15.42
CA ILE A 1103 -60.03 80.69 -16.24
C ILE A 1103 -58.84 80.82 -17.17
N GLU A 1104 -57.63 80.48 -16.73
CA GLU A 1104 -56.44 80.42 -17.59
C GLU A 1104 -56.58 79.35 -18.68
N ALA A 1105 -57.06 78.15 -18.35
CA ALA A 1105 -57.34 77.12 -19.34
C ALA A 1105 -58.41 77.52 -20.37
N LEU A 1106 -59.44 78.27 -19.96
CA LEU A 1106 -60.43 78.88 -20.86
C LEU A 1106 -59.79 79.94 -21.76
N GLY A 1107 -58.88 80.75 -21.22
CA GLY A 1107 -58.11 81.74 -21.95
C GLY A 1107 -57.21 81.12 -23.01
N ASP A 1108 -56.55 80.01 -22.69
CA ASP A 1108 -55.75 79.25 -23.65
C ASP A 1108 -56.62 78.60 -24.73
N TRP A 1109 -57.75 78.01 -24.34
CA TRP A 1109 -58.68 77.35 -25.29
C TRP A 1109 -59.26 78.32 -26.32
N VAL A 1110 -59.61 79.55 -25.92
CA VAL A 1110 -60.27 80.51 -26.84
C VAL A 1110 -59.31 81.22 -27.81
N GLN A 1111 -57.99 81.18 -27.57
CA GLN A 1111 -57.03 81.84 -28.44
C GLN A 1111 -57.16 81.33 -29.89
N GLY A 1112 -57.45 82.26 -30.82
CA GLY A 1112 -57.63 81.94 -32.23
C GLY A 1112 -58.93 81.22 -32.60
N ARG A 1113 -59.88 81.09 -31.66
CA ARG A 1113 -61.20 80.47 -31.90
C ARG A 1113 -62.32 81.51 -31.97
N PRO A 1114 -63.32 81.35 -32.86
CA PRO A 1114 -64.47 82.26 -32.96
C PRO A 1114 -65.52 81.98 -31.86
N PHE A 1115 -65.12 82.07 -30.58
CA PHE A 1115 -66.03 81.93 -29.45
C PHE A 1115 -66.24 83.28 -28.74
N VAL A 1116 -67.49 83.65 -28.52
CA VAL A 1116 -67.86 84.88 -27.81
C VAL A 1116 -68.34 84.51 -26.41
N PHE A 1117 -67.64 85.00 -25.39
CA PHE A 1117 -68.06 84.80 -24.01
C PHE A 1117 -69.27 85.70 -23.69
N PRO A 1118 -70.25 85.21 -22.92
CA PRO A 1118 -71.30 86.06 -22.36
C PRO A 1118 -70.70 87.20 -21.52
N ALA A 1119 -71.33 88.38 -21.53
CA ALA A 1119 -70.83 89.57 -20.83
C ALA A 1119 -70.52 89.31 -19.34
N ASP A 1120 -71.38 88.54 -18.66
CA ASP A 1120 -71.20 88.16 -17.25
C ASP A 1120 -69.95 87.27 -17.04
N SER A 1121 -69.63 86.42 -18.03
CA SER A 1121 -68.43 85.55 -18.00
C SER A 1121 -67.17 86.36 -18.22
N VAL A 1122 -67.21 87.31 -19.16
CA VAL A 1122 -66.11 88.28 -19.37
C VAL A 1122 -65.87 89.05 -18.08
N GLN A 1123 -66.91 89.56 -17.42
CA GLN A 1123 -66.77 90.29 -16.16
C GLN A 1123 -66.08 89.47 -15.06
N VAL A 1124 -66.47 88.20 -14.88
CA VAL A 1124 -65.83 87.28 -13.93
C VAL A 1124 -64.34 87.11 -14.25
N ILE A 1125 -64.00 86.89 -15.52
CA ILE A 1125 -62.62 86.67 -15.96
C ILE A 1125 -61.75 87.94 -15.81
N GLN A 1126 -62.29 89.12 -16.13
CA GLN A 1126 -61.55 90.37 -16.00
C GLN A 1126 -61.25 90.73 -14.54
N ASN A 1127 -62.15 90.36 -13.62
CA ASN A 1127 -61.98 90.58 -12.18
C ASN A 1127 -61.10 89.50 -11.49
N ALA A 1128 -60.86 88.37 -12.15
CA ALA A 1128 -60.02 87.30 -11.60
C ALA A 1128 -58.53 87.68 -11.56
N ALA A 1129 -57.76 87.06 -10.66
CA ALA A 1129 -56.31 87.27 -10.54
C ALA A 1129 -55.51 86.39 -11.53
N VAL A 1130 -55.91 86.42 -12.81
CA VAL A 1130 -55.33 85.61 -13.89
C VAL A 1130 -54.36 86.42 -14.77
N ALA A 1131 -53.52 85.72 -15.52
CA ALA A 1131 -52.55 86.34 -16.43
C ALA A 1131 -53.17 87.38 -17.37
N THR A 1132 -52.42 88.45 -17.64
CA THR A 1132 -52.84 89.52 -18.58
C THR A 1132 -53.15 88.97 -19.96
N SER A 1133 -52.44 87.93 -20.41
CA SER A 1133 -52.73 87.21 -21.66
C SER A 1133 -54.12 86.57 -21.64
N THR A 1134 -54.52 85.87 -20.58
CA THR A 1134 -55.86 85.29 -20.46
C THR A 1134 -56.94 86.37 -20.52
N LYS A 1135 -56.76 87.47 -19.76
CA LYS A 1135 -57.70 88.59 -19.79
C LYS A 1135 -57.79 89.24 -21.17
N ALA A 1136 -56.65 89.42 -21.83
CA ALA A 1136 -56.57 90.00 -23.17
C ALA A 1136 -57.23 89.09 -24.23
N ALA A 1137 -56.98 87.78 -24.17
CA ALA A 1137 -57.56 86.80 -25.11
C ALA A 1137 -59.09 86.76 -25.02
N VAL A 1138 -59.64 86.68 -23.80
CA VAL A 1138 -61.08 86.64 -23.55
C VAL A 1138 -61.75 87.96 -23.91
N LEU A 1139 -61.11 89.09 -23.57
CA LEU A 1139 -61.60 90.42 -23.94
C LEU A 1139 -61.63 90.60 -25.45
N ASN A 1140 -60.57 90.18 -26.15
CA ASN A 1140 -60.48 90.24 -27.60
C ASN A 1140 -61.60 89.42 -28.28
N ALA A 1141 -61.77 88.17 -27.82
CA ALA A 1141 -62.76 87.25 -28.38
C ALA A 1141 -64.20 87.77 -28.25
N SER A 1142 -64.50 88.59 -27.23
CA SER A 1142 -65.86 89.08 -26.94
C SER A 1142 -66.04 90.59 -27.18
N ALA A 1143 -65.00 91.30 -27.60
CA ALA A 1143 -64.95 92.76 -27.66
C ALA A 1143 -66.12 93.38 -28.43
N GLN A 1144 -66.44 92.82 -29.60
CA GLN A 1144 -67.49 93.35 -30.48
C GLN A 1144 -68.89 93.33 -29.83
N THR A 1145 -69.12 92.40 -28.91
CA THR A 1145 -70.42 92.25 -28.22
C THR A 1145 -70.54 93.07 -26.93
N LEU A 1146 -69.41 93.43 -26.30
CA LEU A 1146 -69.38 94.21 -25.06
C LEU A 1146 -69.61 95.71 -25.30
N GLY A 1147 -69.29 96.20 -26.50
CA GLY A 1147 -69.38 97.62 -26.83
C GLY A 1147 -68.19 98.45 -26.30
N PHE A 1148 -68.07 99.69 -26.78
CA PHE A 1148 -66.91 100.54 -26.54
C PHE A 1148 -66.60 100.77 -25.05
N ASP A 1149 -67.60 101.16 -24.25
CA ASP A 1149 -67.39 101.56 -22.86
C ASP A 1149 -66.86 100.41 -21.99
N ALA A 1150 -67.37 99.20 -22.18
CA ALA A 1150 -66.92 98.02 -21.45
C ALA A 1150 -65.52 97.57 -21.90
N VAL A 1151 -65.25 97.57 -23.21
CA VAL A 1151 -63.92 97.21 -23.73
C VAL A 1151 -62.86 98.24 -23.29
N ALA A 1152 -63.17 99.53 -23.35
CA ALA A 1152 -62.28 100.58 -22.86
C ALA A 1152 -62.06 100.49 -21.34
N GLY A 1153 -63.13 100.21 -20.58
CA GLY A 1153 -63.08 100.00 -19.14
C GLY A 1153 -62.16 98.84 -18.74
N TYR A 1154 -62.34 97.66 -19.32
CA TYR A 1154 -61.49 96.51 -19.03
C TYR A 1154 -60.06 96.70 -19.55
N THR A 1155 -59.87 97.29 -20.73
CA THR A 1155 -58.54 97.60 -21.27
C THR A 1155 -57.75 98.54 -20.36
N SER A 1156 -58.41 99.53 -19.73
CA SER A 1156 -57.79 100.44 -18.76
C SER A 1156 -57.25 99.74 -17.51
N GLN A 1157 -57.83 98.59 -17.16
CA GLN A 1157 -57.47 97.80 -15.98
C GLN A 1157 -56.38 96.76 -16.30
N LEU A 1158 -56.06 96.52 -17.57
CA LEU A 1158 -54.98 95.63 -17.97
C LEU A 1158 -53.61 96.32 -17.76
N PRO A 1159 -52.64 95.67 -17.09
CA PRO A 1159 -51.35 96.28 -16.79
C PRO A 1159 -50.46 96.47 -18.03
N GLY A 1160 -49.48 97.37 -17.92
CA GLY A 1160 -48.46 97.58 -18.95
C GLY A 1160 -48.96 98.37 -20.16
N ASP A 1161 -48.60 97.93 -21.36
CA ASP A 1161 -48.90 98.62 -22.61
C ASP A 1161 -50.41 98.59 -22.96
N TYR A 1162 -51.17 97.60 -22.49
CA TYR A 1162 -52.62 97.53 -22.73
C TYR A 1162 -53.38 98.73 -22.13
N ALA A 1163 -53.13 99.14 -20.87
CA ALA A 1163 -53.77 100.33 -20.29
C ALA A 1163 -53.43 101.63 -21.06
N ARG A 1164 -52.28 101.67 -21.74
CA ARG A 1164 -51.88 102.84 -22.55
C ARG A 1164 -52.72 102.99 -23.82
N LEU A 1165 -53.43 101.95 -24.25
CA LEU A 1165 -54.33 101.97 -25.42
C LEU A 1165 -55.59 102.81 -25.21
N VAL A 1166 -55.89 103.17 -23.96
CA VAL A 1166 -57.02 104.04 -23.60
C VAL A 1166 -56.58 105.32 -22.89
N ALA A 1167 -55.29 105.44 -22.57
CA ALA A 1167 -54.69 106.66 -22.02
C ALA A 1167 -54.16 107.58 -23.13
N ARG A 1168 -54.05 108.89 -22.87
CA ARG A 1168 -53.42 109.82 -23.82
C ARG A 1168 -51.93 109.48 -23.98
N SER A 1169 -51.51 109.10 -25.18
CA SER A 1169 -50.09 108.82 -25.49
C SER A 1169 -49.69 109.38 -26.85
N TYR A 1170 -48.57 110.12 -26.91
CA TYR A 1170 -48.03 110.75 -28.12
C TYR A 1170 -47.07 109.85 -28.91
N SER A 1171 -46.94 108.59 -28.50
CA SER A 1171 -46.10 107.60 -29.16
C SER A 1171 -46.92 106.33 -29.42
N PRO A 1172 -46.61 105.59 -30.49
CA PRO A 1172 -47.23 104.28 -30.71
C PRO A 1172 -47.02 103.37 -29.50
N VAL A 1173 -48.02 102.56 -29.19
CA VAL A 1173 -48.00 101.58 -28.10
C VAL A 1173 -47.75 100.21 -28.69
N ASP A 1174 -46.73 99.50 -28.21
CA ASP A 1174 -46.38 98.16 -28.68
C ASP A 1174 -47.03 97.12 -27.75
N VAL A 1175 -48.03 96.42 -28.24
CA VAL A 1175 -48.79 95.41 -27.49
C VAL A 1175 -48.26 94.02 -27.84
N PRO A 1176 -48.16 93.07 -26.89
CA PRO A 1176 -47.81 91.69 -27.21
C PRO A 1176 -48.70 91.14 -28.33
N ALA A 1177 -48.09 90.49 -29.32
CA ALA A 1177 -48.82 89.94 -30.47
C ALA A 1177 -49.46 88.57 -30.18
N SER A 1178 -49.24 88.01 -28.99
CA SER A 1178 -50.01 86.89 -28.45
C SER A 1178 -50.41 87.20 -26.99
N PRO A 1179 -51.69 87.06 -26.62
CA PRO A 1179 -52.80 86.67 -27.48
C PRO A 1179 -53.14 87.74 -28.52
N ASP A 1180 -53.85 87.37 -29.59
CA ASP A 1180 -54.42 88.34 -30.51
C ASP A 1180 -55.32 89.33 -29.76
N PHE A 1181 -55.18 90.61 -30.09
CA PHE A 1181 -55.93 91.72 -29.50
C PHE A 1181 -56.59 92.63 -30.55
N ALA A 1182 -56.58 92.24 -31.82
CA ALA A 1182 -57.09 93.04 -32.94
C ALA A 1182 -58.60 93.31 -32.87
N GLY A 1183 -59.41 92.36 -32.40
CA GLY A 1183 -60.84 92.52 -32.16
C GLY A 1183 -61.15 93.60 -31.13
N ALA A 1184 -60.40 93.64 -30.02
CA ALA A 1184 -60.50 94.70 -29.02
C ALA A 1184 -60.03 96.06 -29.58
N LEU A 1185 -58.92 96.09 -30.34
CA LEU A 1185 -58.43 97.32 -31.00
C LEU A 1185 -59.44 97.90 -31.99
N THR A 1186 -60.15 97.06 -32.73
CA THR A 1186 -61.22 97.48 -33.65
C THR A 1186 -62.35 98.19 -32.90
N VAL A 1187 -62.73 97.69 -31.74
CA VAL A 1187 -63.73 98.36 -30.90
C VAL A 1187 -63.17 99.68 -30.34
N LEU A 1188 -61.91 99.70 -29.89
CA LEU A 1188 -61.24 100.90 -29.37
C LEU A 1188 -60.93 101.96 -30.42
N GLU A 1189 -60.92 101.64 -31.71
CA GLU A 1189 -60.89 102.64 -32.79
C GLU A 1189 -62.19 103.47 -32.82
N GLY A 1190 -63.29 102.89 -32.32
CA GLY A 1190 -64.57 103.56 -32.14
C GLY A 1190 -65.12 104.15 -33.44
N ALA A 1191 -64.96 103.45 -34.56
CA ALA A 1191 -65.32 103.91 -35.90
C ALA A 1191 -64.75 105.31 -36.25
N GLY A 1192 -63.55 105.62 -35.76
CA GLY A 1192 -62.88 106.90 -36.01
C GLY A 1192 -62.96 107.90 -34.85
N SER A 1193 -63.66 107.58 -33.76
CA SER A 1193 -63.85 108.46 -32.60
C SER A 1193 -63.13 108.02 -31.32
N GLY A 1194 -62.60 106.78 -31.29
CA GLY A 1194 -61.91 106.21 -30.14
C GLY A 1194 -60.41 106.58 -30.05
N PRO A 1195 -59.75 106.17 -28.95
CA PRO A 1195 -58.34 106.48 -28.65
C PRO A 1195 -57.34 105.80 -29.58
N VAL A 1196 -57.73 104.76 -30.32
CA VAL A 1196 -56.90 104.07 -31.31
C VAL A 1196 -57.18 104.64 -32.70
N SER A 1197 -56.13 104.84 -33.52
CA SER A 1197 -56.22 105.37 -34.89
C SER A 1197 -56.01 104.29 -35.95
N SER A 1198 -55.03 103.42 -35.76
CA SER A 1198 -54.68 102.29 -36.64
C SER A 1198 -53.69 101.37 -35.91
N TRP A 1199 -53.46 100.15 -36.40
CA TRP A 1199 -52.45 99.22 -35.87
C TRP A 1199 -51.89 98.32 -36.98
N THR A 1200 -50.72 97.70 -36.74
CA THR A 1200 -50.12 96.74 -37.68
C THR A 1200 -50.54 95.32 -37.31
N PRO A 1201 -51.30 94.60 -38.17
CA PRO A 1201 -51.78 93.26 -37.86
C PRO A 1201 -50.71 92.16 -37.85
N GLU A 1202 -49.49 92.39 -38.37
CA GLU A 1202 -48.51 91.32 -38.63
C GLU A 1202 -47.10 91.53 -38.02
N THR A 1203 -46.89 92.52 -37.13
CA THR A 1203 -45.60 92.72 -36.45
C THR A 1203 -45.61 92.20 -35.03
N TYR A 1204 -44.46 91.66 -34.56
CA TYR A 1204 -44.25 91.23 -33.18
C TYR A 1204 -43.24 92.17 -32.51
N PRO A 1205 -43.64 93.07 -31.59
CA PRO A 1205 -45.00 93.33 -31.06
C PRO A 1205 -45.96 94.08 -32.03
N THR A 1206 -47.26 93.98 -31.77
CA THR A 1206 -48.34 94.68 -32.50
C THR A 1206 -48.27 96.16 -32.17
N ARG A 1207 -47.89 96.99 -33.14
CA ARG A 1207 -47.74 98.43 -32.94
C ARG A 1207 -49.06 99.13 -33.19
N VAL A 1208 -49.54 99.88 -32.21
CA VAL A 1208 -50.82 100.59 -32.21
C VAL A 1208 -50.58 102.09 -32.19
N TRP A 1209 -51.13 102.81 -33.16
CA TRP A 1209 -51.06 104.27 -33.23
C TRP A 1209 -52.28 104.90 -32.55
N MET A 1210 -52.03 105.85 -31.66
CA MET A 1210 -53.04 106.50 -30.83
C MET A 1210 -53.60 107.76 -31.50
N ARG A 1211 -54.91 108.02 -31.35
CA ARG A 1211 -55.56 109.25 -31.82
C ARG A 1211 -55.59 110.27 -30.69
N HIS A 1212 -55.17 111.51 -30.97
CA HIS A 1212 -55.29 112.61 -30.02
C HIS A 1212 -56.61 113.37 -30.27
N PRO A 1213 -57.41 113.66 -29.23
CA PRO A 1213 -58.36 114.76 -29.34
C PRO A 1213 -57.58 116.08 -29.47
N PRO A 1214 -58.06 117.07 -30.24
CA PRO A 1214 -57.42 118.38 -30.34
C PRO A 1214 -57.25 119.02 -28.94
N ALA A 1215 -56.19 119.79 -28.74
CA ALA A 1215 -55.99 120.56 -27.51
C ALA A 1215 -57.12 121.60 -27.39
N ASP A 1216 -57.95 121.49 -26.36
CA ASP A 1216 -58.73 122.62 -25.88
C ASP A 1216 -57.76 123.60 -25.22
N ASP A 1217 -57.64 124.81 -25.79
CA ASP A 1217 -57.22 126.02 -25.06
C ASP A 1217 -58.32 126.45 -24.08
#